data_AF-A0A0H3DDB2-F1
#
_entry.id   AF-A0A0H3DDB2-F1
#
_cell.length_a   1.000
_cell.length_b   1.000
_cell.length_c   1.000
_cell.angle_alpha   90.00
_cell.angle_beta   90.00
_cell.angle_gamma   90.00
#
_symmetry.space_group_name_H-M   'P 1'
#
loop_
_entity.id
_entity.type
_entity.pdbx_description
1 polymer ?
#
loop_
_entity_poly.entity_id
_entity_poly.type
_entity_poly.pdbx_seq_one_letter_code
_entity_poly.pdbx_strand_id
1 'polypeptide(L)'
;MRRLLTALSAAVLAIAAAIVLVVAAQPASAATLTRVTDFGSNPSNLNMYTYVPDHVAARPALLVAVHYCTGSASGVFNGYARDYVTAADQYGYVIVFPEATRSGQCFDVSSPQALTRGGGSDPVGILSMVGWAKQRYNVDPSRVYVTGFSSGAMMTNVLAAEYPDVFAAGSAFMGVPAGCFATTDGSSWNSQCSGGQLIKTAQQWGDQARQMSGGRTGPFPRMQLWHGTADDTLRYPNFGEEIKQWTNLKGVSQTPSSTDSPQSGWTRTRYGATGTQAPVEGISVQGAGHSLPQNGMVQYAIAFLGLNSGSTTTTPTTPTTTTSSVPPAGSTLGNAAARTGRYFGTAVSASKLSDSVYTGILSREFSMITPENELKIDATEPSQNQFSYTNADRIVNQATSQGARMRGHTLAWYSQQPGWMQGMEGAALRQAILNHITQVASHYRGKIYAWDVVNEAFADGGSGARRDSNLQRTGDDWIEAAFRAARAADPDAKLCYNDYNTDDWNQAKTQAVYRMVQDFKSRGVPIDCVGFQSHFNSNSPVPSNYQTTLQNFANLGVDVQITELDVEGSGTAQADNFRTVTQACLAVARCTGMTVWGIRDTDSWRASATPLLFDGNGQKKAAYTAVLEALNGGAPPDGGTTTPTTPTTPTTPSPGGCSAAYVKTAEWNVGFNGQVTVSGTDNWVLTVTFHAPQKVIGSWNYTGTWDSTGYVLTARPNGSGNVIGFTVQHGGNLTAPTVTCASP
;
A
#
# COMPACT_ATOMS: atom_id res chain seq x y z
N MET A 1 28.25 -69.00 3.00
CA MET A 1 28.73 -68.22 1.82
C MET A 1 27.61 -67.48 1.06
N ARG A 2 26.39 -68.01 0.91
CA ARG A 2 25.29 -67.30 0.20
C ARG A 2 24.68 -66.06 0.88
N ARG A 3 24.94 -65.81 2.18
CA ARG A 3 24.45 -64.61 2.89
C ARG A 3 25.45 -63.44 2.94
N LEU A 4 26.72 -63.65 2.57
CA LEU A 4 27.72 -62.57 2.48
C LEU A 4 27.73 -61.90 1.09
N LEU A 5 27.35 -62.63 0.03
CA LEU A 5 27.34 -62.13 -1.35
C LEU A 5 26.16 -61.19 -1.66
N THR A 6 25.03 -61.34 -0.95
CA THR A 6 23.88 -60.42 -1.06
C THR A 6 24.10 -59.09 -0.34
N ALA A 7 24.93 -59.06 0.72
CA ALA A 7 25.26 -57.83 1.43
C ALA A 7 26.25 -56.93 0.65
N LEU A 8 27.21 -57.52 -0.08
CA LEU A 8 28.14 -56.76 -0.93
C LEU A 8 27.48 -56.18 -2.19
N SER A 9 26.46 -56.85 -2.74
CA SER A 9 25.76 -56.38 -3.96
C SER A 9 24.86 -55.16 -3.69
N ALA A 10 24.30 -55.04 -2.47
CA ALA A 10 23.50 -53.89 -2.07
C ALA A 10 24.35 -52.65 -1.73
N ALA A 11 25.57 -52.85 -1.23
CA ALA A 11 26.49 -51.74 -0.91
C ALA A 11 27.09 -51.08 -2.17
N VAL A 12 27.35 -51.86 -3.23
CA VAL A 12 27.93 -51.33 -4.48
C VAL A 12 26.87 -50.56 -5.31
N LEU A 13 25.60 -50.95 -5.27
CA LEU A 13 24.51 -50.16 -5.89
C LEU A 13 24.18 -48.88 -5.12
N ALA A 14 24.33 -48.86 -3.79
CA ALA A 14 24.13 -47.65 -2.98
C ALA A 14 25.26 -46.62 -3.20
N ILE A 15 26.50 -47.07 -3.47
CA ILE A 15 27.64 -46.18 -3.75
C ILE A 15 27.61 -45.68 -5.20
N ALA A 16 27.11 -46.47 -6.16
CA ALA A 16 26.91 -46.00 -7.54
C ALA A 16 25.75 -44.99 -7.69
N ALA A 17 24.70 -45.10 -6.86
CA ALA A 17 23.63 -44.10 -6.80
C ALA A 17 24.04 -42.79 -6.10
N ALA A 18 25.08 -42.83 -5.25
CA ALA A 18 25.61 -41.65 -4.56
C ALA A 18 26.59 -40.82 -5.41
N ILE A 19 27.05 -41.33 -6.56
CA ILE A 19 28.01 -40.63 -7.44
C ILE A 19 27.32 -39.91 -8.63
N VAL A 20 26.00 -40.05 -8.82
CA VAL A 20 25.25 -39.43 -9.93
C VAL A 20 24.36 -38.24 -9.51
N LEU A 21 24.35 -37.85 -8.23
CA LEU A 21 23.54 -36.70 -7.74
C LEU A 21 24.36 -35.64 -6.99
N VAL A 22 25.61 -35.43 -7.40
CA VAL A 22 26.31 -34.15 -7.16
C VAL A 22 26.18 -33.30 -8.42
N VAL A 23 24.95 -32.92 -8.76
CA VAL A 23 24.76 -31.62 -9.41
C VAL A 23 25.06 -30.63 -8.30
N ALA A 24 26.24 -30.02 -8.36
CA ALA A 24 26.58 -28.92 -7.47
C ALA A 24 25.39 -27.96 -7.45
N ALA A 25 24.70 -27.85 -6.31
CA ALA A 25 23.77 -26.77 -6.09
C ALA A 25 24.58 -25.50 -6.30
N GLN A 26 24.36 -24.83 -7.43
CA GLN A 26 24.98 -23.55 -7.67
C GLN A 26 24.54 -22.64 -6.51
N PRO A 27 25.44 -21.87 -5.90
CA PRO A 27 25.04 -20.89 -4.92
C PRO A 27 23.98 -20.01 -5.58
N ALA A 28 22.82 -19.86 -4.95
CA ALA A 28 21.82 -18.89 -5.38
C ALA A 28 22.47 -17.50 -5.33
N SER A 29 22.95 -17.03 -6.47
CA SER A 29 23.32 -15.62 -6.61
C SER A 29 22.02 -14.86 -6.71
N ALA A 30 21.77 -13.95 -5.77
CA ALA A 30 20.71 -12.97 -5.95
C ALA A 30 20.90 -12.28 -7.31
N ALA A 31 19.85 -12.23 -8.13
CA ALA A 31 19.87 -11.48 -9.37
C ALA A 31 20.43 -10.06 -9.14
N THR A 32 21.52 -9.72 -9.85
CA THR A 32 22.18 -8.42 -9.75
C THR A 32 22.09 -7.68 -11.08
N LEU A 33 22.10 -6.35 -10.99
CA LEU A 33 22.15 -5.48 -12.17
C LEU A 33 23.43 -5.77 -12.97
N THR A 34 23.27 -6.33 -14.16
CA THR A 34 24.38 -6.82 -14.99
C THR A 34 24.59 -5.90 -16.18
N ARG A 35 25.84 -5.45 -16.41
CA ARG A 35 26.18 -4.63 -17.58
C ARG A 35 26.26 -5.50 -18.84
N VAL A 36 25.72 -4.99 -19.94
CA VAL A 36 25.79 -5.59 -21.28
C VAL A 36 26.48 -4.60 -22.21
N THR A 37 27.52 -5.05 -22.91
CA THR A 37 28.32 -4.19 -23.82
C THR A 37 28.00 -4.41 -25.30
N ASP A 38 27.56 -5.61 -25.68
CA ASP A 38 27.39 -6.02 -27.08
C ASP A 38 25.91 -6.18 -27.47
N PHE A 39 25.11 -5.11 -27.29
CA PHE A 39 23.67 -5.11 -27.53
C PHE A 39 23.24 -4.58 -28.91
N GLY A 40 24.19 -4.27 -29.80
CA GLY A 40 23.93 -3.84 -31.17
C GLY A 40 24.18 -2.35 -31.42
N SER A 41 23.39 -1.75 -32.33
CA SER A 41 23.60 -0.37 -32.76
C SER A 41 23.45 0.61 -31.60
N ASN A 42 24.47 1.42 -31.36
CA ASN A 42 24.54 2.33 -30.22
C ASN A 42 25.15 3.69 -30.62
N PRO A 43 24.44 4.49 -31.44
CA PRO A 43 25.01 5.68 -32.05
C PRO A 43 25.37 6.78 -31.03
N SER A 44 24.74 6.77 -29.86
CA SER A 44 24.98 7.72 -28.77
C SER A 44 25.88 7.18 -27.64
N ASN A 45 26.47 5.99 -27.81
CA ASN A 45 27.33 5.37 -26.80
C ASN A 45 26.66 5.21 -25.42
N LEU A 46 25.40 4.77 -25.39
CA LEU A 46 24.68 4.43 -24.15
C LEU A 46 25.31 3.19 -23.49
N ASN A 47 25.18 3.09 -22.17
CA ASN A 47 25.37 1.83 -21.46
C ASN A 47 24.05 1.06 -21.41
N MET A 48 24.11 -0.27 -21.39
CA MET A 48 22.96 -1.13 -21.12
C MET A 48 23.23 -1.94 -19.85
N TYR A 49 22.21 -1.99 -18.99
CA TYR A 49 22.18 -2.93 -17.88
C TYR A 49 20.89 -3.74 -17.93
N THR A 50 20.95 -4.96 -17.40
CA THR A 50 19.81 -5.87 -17.31
C THR A 50 19.61 -6.33 -15.90
N TYR A 51 18.35 -6.47 -15.51
CA TYR A 51 17.94 -7.23 -14.36
C TYR A 51 17.08 -8.41 -14.81
N VAL A 52 17.50 -9.61 -14.42
CA VAL A 52 16.83 -10.86 -14.77
C VAL A 52 16.54 -11.57 -13.45
N PRO A 53 15.26 -11.72 -13.05
CA PRO A 53 14.91 -12.36 -11.79
C PRO A 53 15.30 -13.85 -11.81
N ASP A 54 15.49 -14.43 -10.63
CA ASP A 54 15.86 -15.86 -10.49
C ASP A 54 14.81 -16.79 -11.12
N HIS A 55 13.55 -16.36 -11.12
CA HIS A 55 12.43 -17.06 -11.73
C HIS A 55 11.86 -16.28 -12.91
N VAL A 56 12.47 -16.45 -14.09
CA VAL A 56 11.97 -15.86 -15.34
C VAL A 56 10.79 -16.66 -15.86
N ALA A 57 9.69 -15.99 -16.24
CA ALA A 57 8.55 -16.63 -16.88
C ALA A 57 8.94 -17.23 -18.24
N ALA A 58 8.25 -18.28 -18.71
CA ALA A 58 8.58 -18.97 -19.96
C ALA A 58 8.57 -18.06 -21.21
N ARG A 59 7.69 -17.06 -21.20
CA ARG A 59 7.61 -15.96 -22.18
C ARG A 59 7.47 -14.65 -21.40
N PRO A 60 8.58 -14.10 -20.89
CA PRO A 60 8.54 -12.99 -19.97
C PRO A 60 8.09 -11.71 -20.68
N ALA A 61 7.45 -10.80 -19.93
CA ALA A 61 7.37 -9.41 -20.37
C ALA A 61 8.77 -8.77 -20.34
N LEU A 62 8.91 -7.65 -21.02
CA LEU A 62 10.11 -6.81 -20.98
C LEU A 62 9.71 -5.40 -20.58
N LEU A 63 10.38 -4.86 -19.56
CA LEU A 63 10.27 -3.46 -19.17
C LEU A 63 11.58 -2.73 -19.49
N VAL A 64 11.49 -1.59 -20.17
CA VAL A 64 12.59 -0.63 -20.29
C VAL A 64 12.39 0.45 -19.23
N ALA A 65 13.33 0.58 -18.28
CA ALA A 65 13.27 1.55 -17.19
C ALA A 65 14.32 2.66 -17.38
N VAL A 66 13.87 3.85 -17.79
CA VAL A 66 14.71 4.95 -18.27
C VAL A 66 14.94 5.99 -17.18
N HIS A 67 16.21 6.36 -16.91
CA HIS A 67 16.56 7.24 -15.80
C HIS A 67 16.39 8.74 -16.08
N TYR A 68 16.40 9.53 -15.01
CA TYR A 68 16.35 10.99 -15.02
C TYR A 68 17.72 11.61 -15.34
N CYS A 69 17.77 12.89 -15.71
CA CYS A 69 19.04 13.63 -15.88
C CYS A 69 19.90 13.51 -14.61
N THR A 70 21.22 13.41 -14.73
CA THR A 70 22.17 13.15 -13.63
C THR A 70 22.04 11.79 -12.95
N GLY A 71 21.06 10.98 -13.36
CA GLY A 71 20.86 9.62 -12.90
C GLY A 71 21.78 8.60 -13.58
N SER A 72 21.60 7.35 -13.17
CA SER A 72 22.30 6.17 -13.69
C SER A 72 21.37 4.96 -13.68
N ALA A 73 21.75 3.89 -14.37
CA ALA A 73 21.03 2.62 -14.30
C ALA A 73 20.96 2.11 -12.86
N SER A 74 22.07 2.19 -12.11
CA SER A 74 22.12 1.79 -10.70
C SER A 74 21.29 2.69 -9.79
N GLY A 75 21.23 3.99 -10.06
CA GLY A 75 20.45 4.95 -9.28
C GLY A 75 18.95 4.70 -9.39
N VAL A 76 18.47 4.42 -10.61
CA VAL A 76 17.05 4.08 -10.81
C VAL A 76 16.74 2.66 -10.34
N PHE A 77 17.62 1.70 -10.56
CA PHE A 77 17.47 0.33 -10.04
C PHE A 77 17.29 0.28 -8.52
N ASN A 78 18.08 1.07 -7.78
CA ASN A 78 18.00 1.15 -6.31
C ASN A 78 16.97 2.17 -5.80
N GLY A 79 16.46 3.04 -6.68
CA GLY A 79 15.54 4.13 -6.35
C GLY A 79 14.18 3.97 -7.02
N TYR A 80 13.87 4.85 -7.97
CA TYR A 80 12.52 4.95 -8.56
C TYR A 80 11.98 3.69 -9.23
N ALA A 81 12.85 2.79 -9.70
CA ALA A 81 12.42 1.52 -10.29
C ALA A 81 12.45 0.34 -9.32
N ARG A 82 12.72 0.56 -8.02
CA ARG A 82 12.86 -0.51 -7.04
C ARG A 82 11.61 -1.40 -6.97
N ASP A 83 10.43 -0.80 -6.98
CA ASP A 83 9.15 -1.53 -6.98
C ASP A 83 8.96 -2.36 -8.28
N TYR A 84 9.48 -1.89 -9.42
CA TYR A 84 9.49 -2.70 -10.65
C TYR A 84 10.45 -3.87 -10.54
N VAL A 85 11.59 -3.74 -9.86
CA VAL A 85 12.53 -4.85 -9.61
C VAL A 85 11.87 -5.91 -8.73
N THR A 86 11.25 -5.49 -7.62
CA THR A 86 10.48 -6.39 -6.75
C THR A 86 9.36 -7.11 -7.50
N ALA A 87 8.64 -6.40 -8.39
CA ALA A 87 7.62 -7.02 -9.21
C ALA A 87 8.20 -7.94 -10.31
N ALA A 88 9.42 -7.67 -10.81
CA ALA A 88 10.10 -8.59 -11.73
C ALA A 88 10.40 -9.92 -11.04
N ASP A 89 10.89 -9.91 -9.79
CA ASP A 89 11.07 -11.13 -8.98
C ASP A 89 9.77 -11.91 -8.82
N GLN A 90 8.66 -11.20 -8.58
CA GLN A 90 7.36 -11.81 -8.34
C GLN A 90 6.73 -12.39 -9.62
N TYR A 91 6.79 -11.66 -10.73
CA TYR A 91 6.02 -11.97 -11.95
C TYR A 91 6.89 -12.47 -13.11
N GLY A 92 8.21 -12.55 -12.91
CA GLY A 92 9.16 -13.19 -13.81
C GLY A 92 9.39 -12.45 -15.13
N TYR A 93 9.32 -11.11 -15.14
CA TYR A 93 9.66 -10.30 -16.31
C TYR A 93 11.09 -9.75 -16.26
N VAL A 94 11.65 -9.41 -17.41
CA VAL A 94 13.02 -8.88 -17.51
C VAL A 94 12.98 -7.36 -17.55
N ILE A 95 13.98 -6.70 -16.94
CA ILE A 95 14.13 -5.24 -17.01
C ILE A 95 15.42 -4.87 -17.71
N VAL A 96 15.35 -3.91 -18.63
CA VAL A 96 16.48 -3.25 -19.26
C VAL A 96 16.57 -1.82 -18.74
N PHE A 97 17.76 -1.43 -18.30
CA PHE A 97 18.10 -0.09 -17.84
C PHE A 97 19.10 0.54 -18.82
N PRO A 98 18.64 1.35 -19.79
CA PRO A 98 19.53 2.17 -20.59
C PRO A 98 20.16 3.25 -19.70
N GLU A 99 21.42 3.58 -19.94
CA GLU A 99 22.13 4.63 -19.23
C GLU A 99 22.83 5.60 -20.18
N ALA A 100 22.49 6.89 -20.06
CA ALA A 100 23.06 7.98 -20.84
C ALA A 100 24.46 8.34 -20.32
N THR A 101 25.45 8.36 -21.22
CA THR A 101 26.86 8.57 -20.87
C THR A 101 27.34 10.00 -21.12
N ARG A 102 26.53 10.82 -21.78
CA ARG A 102 26.80 12.24 -22.06
C ARG A 102 26.81 13.08 -20.78
N SER A 103 27.43 14.27 -20.85
CA SER A 103 27.43 15.22 -19.73
C SER A 103 25.99 15.59 -19.32
N GLY A 104 25.72 15.60 -18.02
CA GLY A 104 24.38 15.78 -17.45
C GLY A 104 23.49 14.53 -17.49
N GLN A 105 23.94 13.42 -18.10
CA GLN A 105 23.25 12.13 -18.17
C GLN A 105 21.76 12.23 -18.55
N CYS A 106 21.39 13.22 -19.36
CA CYS A 106 20.05 13.31 -19.93
C CYS A 106 19.99 12.47 -21.21
N PHE A 107 18.83 11.91 -21.50
CA PHE A 107 18.54 11.32 -22.80
C PHE A 107 18.27 12.43 -23.83
N ASP A 108 18.73 12.22 -25.05
CA ASP A 108 18.42 13.11 -26.17
C ASP A 108 16.95 12.98 -26.54
N VAL A 109 16.19 14.03 -26.28
CA VAL A 109 14.76 14.16 -26.60
C VAL A 109 14.49 15.44 -27.40
N SER A 110 15.56 16.02 -27.95
CA SER A 110 15.57 17.37 -28.51
C SER A 110 16.03 17.41 -29.96
N SER A 111 17.02 16.59 -30.32
CA SER A 111 17.60 16.63 -31.65
C SER A 111 16.65 16.04 -32.70
N PRO A 112 16.74 16.48 -33.97
CA PRO A 112 16.03 15.83 -35.07
C PRO A 112 16.30 14.32 -35.16
N GLN A 113 17.52 13.88 -34.81
CA GLN A 113 17.94 12.48 -34.80
C GLN A 113 17.22 11.65 -33.73
N ALA A 114 16.94 12.24 -32.57
CA ALA A 114 16.21 11.60 -31.48
C ALA A 114 14.68 11.70 -31.61
N LEU A 115 14.19 12.50 -32.55
CA LEU A 115 12.76 12.68 -32.82
C LEU A 115 12.37 12.11 -34.20
N THR A 116 13.20 11.24 -34.75
CA THR A 116 12.96 10.54 -35.99
C THR A 116 13.27 9.08 -35.77
N ARG A 117 12.30 8.19 -36.03
CA ARG A 117 12.52 6.74 -35.98
C ARG A 117 13.77 6.36 -36.80
N GLY A 118 14.73 5.71 -36.15
CA GLY A 118 15.99 5.31 -36.81
C GLY A 118 16.97 6.47 -37.05
N GLY A 119 16.72 7.66 -36.50
CA GLY A 119 17.47 8.89 -36.77
C GLY A 119 18.89 8.94 -36.21
N GLY A 120 19.36 7.88 -35.56
CA GLY A 120 20.76 7.76 -35.12
C GLY A 120 21.06 8.44 -33.78
N SER A 121 20.11 8.47 -32.85
CA SER A 121 20.33 8.93 -31.46
C SER A 121 19.86 7.87 -30.44
N ASP A 122 19.63 8.28 -29.19
CA ASP A 122 19.32 7.42 -28.05
C ASP A 122 18.19 6.40 -28.31
N PRO A 123 17.08 6.75 -28.98
CA PRO A 123 16.02 5.77 -29.27
C PRO A 123 16.54 4.56 -30.05
N VAL A 124 17.49 4.73 -30.97
CA VAL A 124 18.09 3.61 -31.72
C VAL A 124 18.89 2.68 -30.82
N GLY A 125 19.64 3.24 -29.87
CA GLY A 125 20.37 2.48 -28.87
C GLY A 125 19.43 1.66 -28.00
N ILE A 126 18.39 2.30 -27.46
CA ILE A 126 17.39 1.66 -26.59
C ILE A 126 16.65 0.54 -27.34
N LEU A 127 16.29 0.75 -28.61
CA LEU A 127 15.64 -0.29 -29.41
C LEU A 127 16.56 -1.48 -29.72
N SER A 128 17.86 -1.24 -29.85
CA SER A 128 18.85 -2.32 -29.96
C SER A 128 18.90 -3.14 -28.66
N MET A 129 18.85 -2.49 -27.49
CA MET A 129 18.75 -3.18 -26.19
C MET A 129 17.47 -4.02 -26.08
N VAL A 130 16.32 -3.50 -26.54
CA VAL A 130 15.06 -4.26 -26.61
C VAL A 130 15.20 -5.46 -27.53
N GLY A 131 15.77 -5.29 -28.73
CA GLY A 131 16.03 -6.37 -29.67
C GLY A 131 16.92 -7.46 -29.08
N TRP A 132 18.01 -7.07 -28.43
CA TRP A 132 18.92 -7.97 -27.73
C TRP A 132 18.20 -8.75 -26.62
N ALA A 133 17.43 -8.07 -25.77
CA ALA A 133 16.71 -8.73 -24.67
C ALA A 133 15.66 -9.71 -25.18
N LYS A 134 14.95 -9.37 -26.27
CA LYS A 134 13.98 -10.27 -26.91
C LYS A 134 14.63 -11.57 -27.40
N GLN A 135 15.79 -11.46 -28.04
CA GLN A 135 16.54 -12.63 -28.52
C GLN A 135 17.10 -13.46 -27.36
N ARG A 136 17.60 -12.80 -26.31
CA ARG A 136 18.30 -13.48 -25.20
C ARG A 136 17.39 -14.19 -24.22
N TYR A 137 16.17 -13.70 -23.99
CA TYR A 137 15.28 -14.15 -22.92
C TYR A 137 13.90 -14.63 -23.39
N ASN A 138 13.71 -14.86 -24.70
CA ASN A 138 12.42 -15.34 -25.25
C ASN A 138 11.21 -14.46 -24.87
N VAL A 139 11.43 -13.14 -24.80
CA VAL A 139 10.41 -12.15 -24.42
C VAL A 139 9.18 -12.26 -25.30
N ASP A 140 8.00 -12.16 -24.69
CA ASP A 140 6.75 -12.07 -25.44
C ASP A 140 6.67 -10.73 -26.21
N PRO A 141 6.67 -10.72 -27.56
CA PRO A 141 6.68 -9.48 -28.34
C PRO A 141 5.44 -8.61 -28.13
N SER A 142 4.32 -9.15 -27.62
CA SER A 142 3.14 -8.36 -27.23
C SER A 142 3.23 -7.72 -25.83
N ARG A 143 4.28 -8.01 -25.07
CA ARG A 143 4.45 -7.56 -23.68
C ARG A 143 5.78 -6.83 -23.48
N VAL A 144 6.03 -5.85 -24.34
CA VAL A 144 7.17 -4.93 -24.20
C VAL A 144 6.65 -3.57 -23.76
N TYR A 145 7.22 -3.06 -22.67
CA TYR A 145 6.75 -1.86 -21.97
C TYR A 145 7.91 -0.91 -21.71
N VAL A 146 7.59 0.36 -21.49
CA VAL A 146 8.58 1.39 -21.16
C VAL A 146 8.09 2.26 -20.00
N THR A 147 8.97 2.58 -19.08
CA THR A 147 8.72 3.51 -17.99
C THR A 147 9.91 4.44 -17.82
N GLY A 148 9.67 5.65 -17.34
CA GLY A 148 10.78 6.57 -17.07
C GLY A 148 10.40 7.78 -16.24
N PHE A 149 11.44 8.47 -15.79
CA PHE A 149 11.36 9.54 -14.79
C PHE A 149 12.08 10.79 -15.31
N SER A 150 11.44 11.97 -15.28
CA SER A 150 12.00 13.24 -15.78
C SER A 150 12.48 13.10 -17.23
N SER A 151 13.78 13.25 -17.54
CA SER A 151 14.35 12.95 -18.87
C SER A 151 13.99 11.57 -19.39
N GLY A 152 13.92 10.56 -18.52
CA GLY A 152 13.45 9.22 -18.89
C GLY A 152 11.95 9.18 -19.22
N ALA A 153 11.13 10.03 -18.61
CA ALA A 153 9.71 10.17 -18.94
C ALA A 153 9.53 10.83 -20.30
N MET A 154 10.33 11.86 -20.60
CA MET A 154 10.39 12.47 -21.94
C MET A 154 10.79 11.42 -22.99
N MET A 155 11.83 10.64 -22.72
CA MET A 155 12.27 9.55 -23.60
C MET A 155 11.22 8.44 -23.71
N THR A 156 10.47 8.14 -22.65
CA THR A 156 9.34 7.20 -22.68
C THR A 156 8.29 7.63 -23.70
N ASN A 157 7.92 8.92 -23.72
CA ASN A 157 7.01 9.46 -24.74
C ASN A 157 7.60 9.37 -26.15
N VAL A 158 8.90 9.71 -26.33
CA VAL A 158 9.60 9.60 -27.63
C VAL A 158 9.59 8.16 -28.15
N LEU A 159 9.99 7.19 -27.33
CA LEU A 159 10.02 5.77 -27.70
C LEU A 159 8.64 5.24 -28.09
N ALA A 160 7.62 5.62 -27.31
CA ALA A 160 6.25 5.21 -27.56
C ALA A 160 5.66 5.84 -28.85
N ALA A 161 6.09 7.05 -29.22
CA ALA A 161 5.70 7.71 -30.46
C ALA A 161 6.46 7.19 -31.68
N GLU A 162 7.77 6.95 -31.58
CA GLU A 162 8.59 6.46 -32.69
C GLU A 162 8.37 4.97 -33.00
N TYR A 163 8.13 4.16 -31.95
CA TYR A 163 8.03 2.71 -32.03
C TYR A 163 6.71 2.15 -31.49
N PRO A 164 5.56 2.58 -32.03
CA PRO A 164 4.25 2.10 -31.59
C PRO A 164 4.02 0.61 -31.89
N ASP A 165 4.81 0.04 -32.80
CA ASP A 165 4.83 -1.39 -33.13
C ASP A 165 5.64 -2.24 -32.14
N VAL A 166 6.44 -1.60 -31.27
CA VAL A 166 7.31 -2.29 -30.31
C VAL A 166 6.71 -2.27 -28.92
N PHE A 167 6.24 -1.12 -28.45
CA PHE A 167 5.73 -0.97 -27.09
C PHE A 167 4.21 -1.17 -27.04
N ALA A 168 3.74 -1.97 -26.08
CA ALA A 168 2.32 -2.20 -25.85
C ALA A 168 1.70 -1.12 -24.94
N ALA A 169 2.49 -0.65 -23.96
CA ALA A 169 2.11 0.45 -23.07
C ALA A 169 3.34 1.15 -22.47
N GLY A 170 3.17 2.40 -22.02
CA GLY A 170 4.19 3.14 -21.28
C GLY A 170 3.66 3.91 -20.08
N SER A 171 4.55 4.23 -19.13
CA SER A 171 4.27 5.08 -17.95
C SER A 171 5.33 6.16 -17.80
N ALA A 172 4.93 7.43 -17.85
CA ALA A 172 5.82 8.58 -17.84
C ALA A 172 5.62 9.40 -16.55
N PHE A 173 6.68 9.55 -15.75
CA PHE A 173 6.68 10.33 -14.51
C PHE A 173 7.39 11.67 -14.68
N MET A 174 6.63 12.77 -14.61
CA MET A 174 7.07 14.15 -14.84
C MET A 174 7.65 14.27 -16.25
N GLY A 175 6.78 14.05 -17.23
CA GLY A 175 7.12 14.04 -18.65
C GLY A 175 6.72 15.33 -19.37
N VAL A 176 6.85 15.29 -20.68
CA VAL A 176 6.34 16.27 -21.65
C VAL A 176 5.93 15.52 -22.92
N PRO A 177 5.10 16.11 -23.79
CA PRO A 177 4.72 15.48 -25.05
C PRO A 177 5.95 15.08 -25.88
N ALA A 178 5.85 13.98 -26.62
CA ALA A 178 6.86 13.57 -27.58
C ALA A 178 7.11 14.71 -28.59
N GLY A 179 8.37 15.11 -28.72
CA GLY A 179 8.80 16.22 -29.58
C GLY A 179 8.55 17.62 -29.02
N CYS A 180 8.08 17.75 -27.78
CA CYS A 180 7.95 19.08 -27.14
C CYS A 180 9.33 19.74 -26.92
N PHE A 181 10.35 18.97 -26.57
CA PHE A 181 11.72 19.44 -26.40
C PHE A 181 12.50 19.67 -27.71
N ALA A 182 11.85 19.56 -28.87
CA ALA A 182 12.50 19.74 -30.16
C ALA A 182 13.28 21.07 -30.24
N THR A 183 14.52 20.99 -30.70
CA THR A 183 15.39 22.13 -30.98
C THR A 183 16.01 21.99 -32.38
N THR A 184 16.45 23.11 -32.96
CA THR A 184 17.13 23.13 -34.28
C THR A 184 18.48 23.82 -34.24
N ASP A 185 18.84 24.40 -33.09
CA ASP A 185 20.08 25.12 -32.83
C ASP A 185 21.15 24.25 -32.13
N GLY A 186 20.84 22.97 -31.90
CA GLY A 186 21.72 22.04 -31.17
C GLY A 186 21.61 22.13 -29.65
N SER A 187 20.72 22.97 -29.11
CA SER A 187 20.44 23.00 -27.66
C SER A 187 19.75 21.72 -27.21
N SER A 188 20.14 21.18 -26.05
CA SER A 188 19.43 20.08 -25.40
C SER A 188 18.27 20.53 -24.51
N TRP A 189 18.09 21.84 -24.36
CA TRP A 189 17.07 22.45 -23.49
C TRP A 189 16.13 23.35 -24.29
N ASN A 190 14.82 23.16 -24.09
CA ASN A 190 13.77 24.00 -24.66
C ASN A 190 12.94 24.64 -23.54
N SER A 191 13.21 25.92 -23.24
CA SER A 191 12.56 26.64 -22.15
C SER A 191 11.07 26.87 -22.35
N GLN A 192 10.61 26.93 -23.61
CA GLN A 192 9.18 27.08 -23.89
C GLN A 192 8.43 25.79 -23.53
N CYS A 193 9.02 24.63 -23.86
CA CYS A 193 8.48 23.34 -23.46
C CYS A 193 8.58 23.13 -21.95
N SER A 194 9.78 23.28 -21.35
CA SER A 194 9.97 23.06 -19.91
C SER A 194 9.08 23.99 -19.07
N GLY A 195 8.88 25.23 -19.54
CA GLY A 195 7.99 26.22 -18.94
C GLY A 195 6.49 25.94 -19.10
N GLY A 196 6.09 24.92 -19.86
CA GLY A 196 4.68 24.61 -20.15
C GLY A 196 4.00 25.67 -21.01
N GLN A 197 4.77 26.35 -21.86
CA GLN A 197 4.32 27.47 -22.71
C GLN A 197 4.11 27.05 -24.17
N LEU A 198 4.53 25.83 -24.53
CA LEU A 198 4.31 25.27 -25.85
C LEU A 198 2.93 24.61 -25.90
N ILE A 199 1.89 25.42 -26.09
CA ILE A 199 0.50 24.96 -26.13
C ILE A 199 0.11 24.63 -27.57
N LYS A 200 -0.30 23.38 -27.83
CA LYS A 200 -0.83 22.98 -29.14
C LYS A 200 -2.21 22.34 -29.01
N THR A 201 -2.88 22.18 -30.14
CA THR A 201 -4.09 21.35 -30.25
C THR A 201 -3.72 19.87 -30.18
N ALA A 202 -4.68 19.03 -29.78
CA ALA A 202 -4.52 17.58 -29.76
C ALA A 202 -4.13 17.03 -31.14
N GLN A 203 -4.68 17.60 -32.22
CA GLN A 203 -4.33 17.22 -33.59
C GLN A 203 -2.86 17.57 -33.93
N GLN A 204 -2.41 18.79 -33.64
CA GLN A 204 -1.02 19.18 -33.90
C GLN A 204 -0.03 18.31 -33.13
N TRP A 205 -0.32 17.97 -31.87
CA TRP A 205 0.52 17.05 -31.11
C TRP A 205 0.52 15.64 -31.67
N GLY A 206 -0.65 15.12 -32.07
CA GLY A 206 -0.78 13.80 -32.67
C GLY A 206 -0.11 13.70 -34.04
N ASP A 207 -0.21 14.75 -34.87
CA ASP A 207 0.44 14.81 -36.19
C ASP A 207 1.97 14.81 -36.05
N GLN A 208 2.50 15.59 -35.11
CA GLN A 208 3.93 15.59 -34.82
C GLN A 208 4.41 14.19 -34.38
N ALA A 209 3.73 13.54 -33.44
CA ALA A 209 4.09 12.19 -32.99
C ALA A 209 3.96 11.13 -34.11
N ARG A 210 2.94 11.24 -34.98
CA ARG A 210 2.80 10.37 -36.16
C ARG A 210 3.93 10.57 -37.18
N GLN A 211 4.48 11.77 -37.32
CA GLN A 211 5.65 12.01 -38.18
C GLN A 211 6.91 11.33 -37.62
N MET A 212 7.10 11.36 -36.29
CA MET A 212 8.23 10.73 -35.62
C MET A 212 8.31 9.22 -35.91
N SER A 213 7.18 8.53 -36.10
CA SER A 213 7.12 7.08 -36.37
C SER A 213 7.55 6.68 -37.80
N GLY A 214 7.94 7.64 -38.64
CA GLY A 214 8.32 7.40 -40.04
C GLY A 214 7.15 6.96 -40.93
N GLY A 215 5.93 7.39 -40.60
CA GLY A 215 4.71 7.08 -41.37
C GLY A 215 4.17 5.66 -41.17
N ARG A 216 4.68 4.89 -40.19
CA ARG A 216 4.11 3.57 -39.88
C ARG A 216 2.68 3.68 -39.35
N THR A 217 1.81 2.84 -39.89
CA THR A 217 0.41 2.72 -39.50
C THR A 217 0.24 1.56 -38.51
N GLY A 218 -0.43 1.80 -37.39
CA GLY A 218 -0.70 0.79 -36.35
C GLY A 218 -1.22 1.46 -35.07
N PRO A 219 -1.76 0.68 -34.12
CA PRO A 219 -2.25 1.24 -32.87
C PRO A 219 -1.08 1.74 -32.01
N PHE A 220 -1.14 2.99 -31.56
CA PHE A 220 -0.19 3.51 -30.57
C PHE A 220 -0.36 2.82 -29.20
N PRO A 221 0.70 2.70 -28.39
CA PRO A 221 0.65 2.11 -27.05
C PRO A 221 -0.34 2.83 -26.13
N ARG A 222 -0.82 2.13 -25.10
CA ARG A 222 -1.52 2.80 -24.00
C ARG A 222 -0.53 3.63 -23.18
N MET A 223 -0.95 4.78 -22.66
CA MET A 223 -0.03 5.66 -21.92
C MET A 223 -0.59 6.12 -20.59
N GLN A 224 0.23 5.98 -19.54
CA GLN A 224 -0.02 6.53 -18.22
C GLN A 224 0.93 7.69 -17.95
N LEU A 225 0.40 8.80 -17.43
CA LEU A 225 1.11 10.06 -17.26
C LEU A 225 0.99 10.48 -15.79
N TRP A 226 2.09 10.83 -15.14
CA TRP A 226 2.12 11.29 -13.75
C TRP A 226 2.78 12.66 -13.66
N HIS A 227 2.13 13.61 -12.97
CA HIS A 227 2.69 14.96 -12.85
C HIS A 227 2.35 15.63 -11.52
N GLY A 228 3.33 16.32 -10.92
CA GLY A 228 3.11 17.16 -9.75
C GLY A 228 2.52 18.52 -10.13
N THR A 229 1.49 18.99 -9.42
CA THR A 229 0.87 20.30 -9.76
C THR A 229 1.77 21.49 -9.42
N ALA A 230 2.82 21.29 -8.61
CA ALA A 230 3.80 22.30 -8.23
C ALA A 230 5.18 22.05 -8.87
N ASP A 231 5.26 21.21 -9.91
CA ASP A 231 6.49 20.97 -10.65
C ASP A 231 7.02 22.29 -11.26
N ASP A 232 8.24 22.65 -10.89
CA ASP A 232 8.93 23.87 -11.30
C ASP A 232 10.00 23.64 -12.37
N THR A 233 10.33 22.37 -12.64
CA THR A 233 11.34 21.95 -13.61
C THR A 233 10.68 21.68 -14.96
N LEU A 234 9.64 20.85 -14.97
CA LEU A 234 8.76 20.62 -16.12
C LEU A 234 7.36 21.03 -15.70
N ARG A 235 6.97 22.25 -16.05
CA ARG A 235 5.75 22.87 -15.50
C ARG A 235 4.50 22.05 -15.81
N TYR A 236 3.59 22.02 -14.83
CA TYR A 236 2.34 21.26 -14.88
C TYR A 236 1.49 21.39 -16.16
N PRO A 237 1.45 22.52 -16.91
CA PRO A 237 0.73 22.56 -18.18
C PRO A 237 1.14 21.46 -19.17
N ASN A 238 2.39 20.97 -19.11
CA ASN A 238 2.86 19.85 -19.93
C ASN A 238 2.03 18.57 -19.74
N PHE A 239 1.52 18.30 -18.53
CA PHE A 239 0.63 17.17 -18.26
C PHE A 239 -0.64 17.22 -19.11
N GLY A 240 -1.23 18.41 -19.26
CA GLY A 240 -2.37 18.63 -20.13
C GLY A 240 -2.02 18.45 -21.62
N GLU A 241 -0.84 18.88 -22.03
CA GLU A 241 -0.34 18.67 -23.39
C GLU A 241 -0.06 17.19 -23.70
N GLU A 242 0.44 16.41 -22.73
CA GLU A 242 0.64 14.97 -22.88
C GLU A 242 -0.72 14.27 -23.06
N ILE A 243 -1.72 14.63 -22.24
CA ILE A 243 -3.08 14.11 -22.39
C ILE A 243 -3.64 14.44 -23.78
N LYS A 244 -3.46 15.67 -24.27
CA LYS A 244 -3.87 16.06 -25.64
C LYS A 244 -3.21 15.18 -26.71
N GLN A 245 -1.89 14.97 -26.63
CA GLN A 245 -1.17 14.15 -27.59
C GLN A 245 -1.69 12.71 -27.60
N TRP A 246 -1.74 12.08 -26.44
CA TRP A 246 -2.06 10.66 -26.34
C TRP A 246 -3.53 10.35 -26.61
N THR A 247 -4.45 11.22 -26.20
CA THR A 247 -5.88 11.04 -26.54
C THR A 247 -6.11 11.15 -28.05
N ASN A 248 -5.40 12.04 -28.75
CA ASN A 248 -5.43 12.09 -30.22
C ASN A 248 -4.85 10.84 -30.87
N LEU A 249 -3.67 10.38 -30.42
CA LEU A 249 -3.02 9.17 -30.95
C LEU A 249 -3.86 7.91 -30.73
N LYS A 250 -4.61 7.85 -29.62
CA LYS A 250 -5.54 6.75 -29.31
C LYS A 250 -6.92 6.90 -29.95
N GLY A 251 -7.23 8.05 -30.53
CA GLY A 251 -8.55 8.33 -31.12
C GLY A 251 -9.69 8.33 -30.09
N VAL A 252 -9.41 8.76 -28.86
CA VAL A 252 -10.39 8.80 -27.75
C VAL A 252 -10.73 10.24 -27.38
N SER A 253 -11.88 10.44 -26.72
CA SER A 253 -12.30 11.75 -26.22
C SER A 253 -11.28 12.32 -25.22
N GLN A 254 -11.11 13.64 -25.25
CA GLN A 254 -10.38 14.39 -24.22
C GLN A 254 -11.21 14.63 -22.95
N THR A 255 -12.49 14.29 -22.96
CA THR A 255 -13.30 14.20 -21.75
C THR A 255 -13.02 12.86 -21.09
N PRO A 256 -12.59 12.81 -19.81
CA PRO A 256 -12.35 11.55 -19.13
C PRO A 256 -13.60 10.67 -19.11
N SER A 257 -13.42 9.38 -19.39
CA SER A 257 -14.42 8.33 -19.17
C SER A 257 -14.60 8.04 -17.68
N SER A 258 -13.58 8.29 -16.86
CA SER A 258 -13.69 8.30 -15.41
C SER A 258 -12.67 9.24 -14.79
N THR A 259 -13.06 9.86 -13.67
CA THR A 259 -12.17 10.63 -12.80
C THR A 259 -12.33 10.12 -11.37
N ASP A 260 -11.23 9.81 -10.70
CA ASP A 260 -11.20 9.40 -9.29
C ASP A 260 -9.99 9.96 -8.54
N SER A 261 -9.92 9.69 -7.24
CA SER A 261 -8.83 10.11 -6.36
C SER A 261 -8.25 8.88 -5.64
N PRO A 262 -7.25 8.21 -6.24
CA PRO A 262 -6.72 6.95 -5.69
C PRO A 262 -6.01 7.11 -4.34
N GLN A 263 -5.54 8.32 -4.04
CA GLN A 263 -4.94 8.76 -2.78
C GLN A 263 -5.30 10.23 -2.57
N SER A 264 -5.28 10.69 -1.33
CA SER A 264 -5.53 12.11 -1.01
C SER A 264 -4.57 13.02 -1.79
N GLY A 265 -5.12 14.07 -2.41
CA GLY A 265 -4.37 14.99 -3.26
C GLY A 265 -4.03 14.45 -4.65
N TRP A 266 -4.37 13.21 -4.98
CA TRP A 266 -4.21 12.69 -6.35
C TRP A 266 -5.53 12.83 -7.11
N THR A 267 -5.45 13.28 -8.36
CA THR A 267 -6.59 13.22 -9.30
C THR A 267 -6.17 12.36 -10.47
N ARG A 268 -6.86 11.24 -10.66
CA ARG A 268 -6.65 10.35 -11.79
C ARG A 268 -7.80 10.47 -12.77
N THR A 269 -7.47 10.59 -14.03
CA THR A 269 -8.39 10.67 -15.17
C THR A 269 -8.07 9.53 -16.13
N ARG A 270 -9.09 8.87 -16.67
CA ARG A 270 -8.93 7.81 -17.67
C ARG A 270 -9.76 8.15 -18.91
N TYR A 271 -9.19 7.93 -20.08
CA TYR A 271 -9.79 8.29 -21.36
C TYR A 271 -9.98 7.06 -22.22
N GLY A 272 -11.19 6.88 -22.74
CA GLY A 272 -11.58 5.76 -23.61
C GLY A 272 -11.97 4.47 -22.88
N ALA A 273 -11.63 4.32 -21.59
CA ALA A 273 -12.15 3.27 -20.71
C ALA A 273 -11.97 3.69 -19.23
N THR A 274 -12.54 2.92 -18.29
CA THR A 274 -12.55 3.24 -16.84
C THR A 274 -11.65 2.35 -15.98
N GLY A 275 -11.04 1.31 -16.54
CA GLY A 275 -10.16 0.36 -15.83
C GLY A 275 -8.67 0.55 -16.11
N THR A 276 -7.82 -0.35 -15.59
CA THR A 276 -6.36 -0.34 -15.79
C THR A 276 -5.92 -0.53 -17.25
N GLN A 277 -6.84 -0.94 -18.13
CA GLN A 277 -6.64 -1.04 -19.57
C GLN A 277 -7.04 0.23 -20.34
N ALA A 278 -7.24 1.37 -19.64
CA ALA A 278 -7.54 2.64 -20.28
C ALA A 278 -6.49 3.00 -21.35
N PRO A 279 -6.92 3.41 -22.56
CA PRO A 279 -6.02 3.91 -23.60
C PRO A 279 -5.06 5.00 -23.13
N VAL A 280 -5.57 5.95 -22.34
CA VAL A 280 -4.77 7.00 -21.69
C VAL A 280 -5.22 7.13 -20.24
N GLU A 281 -4.27 7.23 -19.32
CA GLU A 281 -4.50 7.50 -17.91
C GLU A 281 -3.60 8.67 -17.46
N GLY A 282 -4.17 9.73 -16.90
CA GLY A 282 -3.40 10.85 -16.36
C GLY A 282 -3.62 10.97 -14.86
N ILE A 283 -2.55 11.09 -14.08
CA ILE A 283 -2.58 11.31 -12.63
C ILE A 283 -1.84 12.60 -12.28
N SER A 284 -2.55 13.57 -11.73
CA SER A 284 -1.97 14.79 -11.15
C SER A 284 -1.88 14.68 -9.64
N VAL A 285 -0.74 15.10 -9.07
CA VAL A 285 -0.46 15.02 -7.63
C VAL A 285 -0.39 16.44 -7.06
N GLN A 286 -1.40 16.83 -6.31
CA GLN A 286 -1.55 18.16 -5.74
C GLN A 286 -0.38 18.50 -4.82
N GLY A 287 0.26 19.65 -5.09
CA GLY A 287 1.37 20.18 -4.29
C GLY A 287 2.72 19.49 -4.49
N ALA A 288 2.79 18.39 -5.25
CA ALA A 288 4.07 17.75 -5.55
C ALA A 288 4.87 18.55 -6.58
N GLY A 289 6.19 18.63 -6.35
CA GLY A 289 7.17 19.19 -7.29
C GLY A 289 7.74 18.15 -8.25
N HIS A 290 8.96 18.41 -8.77
CA HIS A 290 9.68 17.50 -9.68
C HIS A 290 10.35 16.32 -8.94
N SER A 291 9.59 15.55 -8.18
CA SER A 291 10.10 14.51 -7.28
C SER A 291 9.24 13.23 -7.24
N LEU A 292 8.65 12.85 -8.37
CA LEU A 292 7.88 11.61 -8.54
C LEU A 292 8.78 10.47 -9.10
N PRO A 293 8.45 9.19 -8.85
CA PRO A 293 7.35 8.67 -8.04
C PRO A 293 7.56 8.84 -6.53
N GLN A 294 6.46 8.99 -5.80
CA GLN A 294 6.40 8.80 -4.36
C GLN A 294 6.02 7.33 -4.05
N ASN A 295 6.23 6.91 -2.79
CA ASN A 295 5.91 5.55 -2.35
C ASN A 295 4.49 5.12 -2.74
N GLY A 296 4.38 3.93 -3.34
CA GLY A 296 3.12 3.34 -3.79
C GLY A 296 2.65 3.77 -5.18
N MET A 297 3.23 4.81 -5.81
CA MET A 297 2.84 5.22 -7.18
C MET A 297 3.20 4.16 -8.22
N VAL A 298 4.38 3.54 -8.10
CA VAL A 298 4.88 2.56 -9.07
C VAL A 298 3.97 1.33 -9.18
N GLN A 299 3.28 0.95 -8.10
CA GLN A 299 2.31 -0.16 -8.12
C GLN A 299 1.14 0.10 -9.09
N TYR A 300 0.65 1.34 -9.19
CA TYR A 300 -0.37 1.70 -10.17
C TYR A 300 0.16 1.62 -11.60
N ALA A 301 1.43 1.96 -11.81
CA ALA A 301 2.07 1.83 -13.11
C ALA A 301 2.31 0.36 -13.50
N ILE A 302 2.73 -0.50 -12.58
CA ILE A 302 2.84 -1.96 -12.78
C ILE A 302 1.49 -2.54 -13.23
N ALA A 303 0.41 -2.17 -12.55
CA ALA A 303 -0.94 -2.62 -12.90
C ALA A 303 -1.42 -2.08 -14.25
N PHE A 304 -1.15 -0.81 -14.56
CA PHE A 304 -1.49 -0.21 -15.85
C PHE A 304 -0.74 -0.89 -17.01
N LEU A 305 0.55 -1.18 -16.82
CA LEU A 305 1.36 -1.87 -17.83
C LEU A 305 0.97 -3.35 -17.99
N GLY A 306 0.27 -3.95 -17.01
CA GLY A 306 -0.06 -5.38 -17.03
C GLY A 306 1.15 -6.28 -16.69
N LEU A 307 2.08 -5.74 -15.91
CA LEU A 307 3.26 -6.47 -15.43
C LEU A 307 2.94 -7.37 -14.22
N ASN A 308 1.80 -7.15 -13.55
CA ASN A 308 1.31 -7.96 -12.43
C ASN A 308 0.50 -9.21 -12.83
N SER A 309 0.52 -9.57 -14.12
CA SER A 309 -0.19 -10.74 -14.64
C SER A 309 0.83 -11.78 -15.11
N GLY A 310 0.82 -12.97 -14.50
CA GLY A 310 1.56 -14.12 -15.03
C GLY A 310 1.10 -14.42 -16.46
N SER A 311 1.98 -14.93 -17.32
CA SER A 311 1.67 -15.28 -18.71
C SER A 311 0.60 -16.38 -18.78
N THR A 312 -0.68 -16.04 -18.73
CA THR A 312 -1.78 -16.92 -19.12
C THR A 312 -2.18 -16.59 -20.55
N THR A 313 -1.92 -17.54 -21.44
CA THR A 313 -2.37 -17.51 -22.83
C THR A 313 -3.90 -17.58 -22.87
N THR A 314 -4.59 -16.49 -23.22
CA THR A 314 -5.97 -16.56 -23.68
C THR A 314 -6.19 -15.68 -24.92
N THR A 315 -6.69 -16.36 -25.95
CA THR A 315 -7.06 -15.87 -27.29
C THR A 315 -8.04 -14.69 -27.23
N PRO A 316 -7.96 -13.69 -28.14
CA PRO A 316 -8.90 -12.58 -28.14
C PRO A 316 -10.24 -13.00 -28.76
N THR A 317 -11.32 -12.87 -27.99
CA THR A 317 -12.69 -12.85 -28.53
C THR A 317 -13.27 -11.45 -28.36
N THR A 318 -13.88 -10.96 -29.44
CA THR A 318 -14.50 -9.66 -29.71
C THR A 318 -15.30 -9.04 -28.54
N PRO A 319 -15.24 -7.71 -28.31
CA PRO A 319 -15.99 -7.06 -27.26
C PRO A 319 -17.43 -6.79 -27.68
N THR A 320 -18.37 -7.41 -26.98
CA THR A 320 -19.76 -6.96 -26.92
C THR A 320 -19.87 -5.91 -25.81
N THR A 321 -20.50 -4.78 -26.13
CA THR A 321 -20.89 -3.70 -25.23
C THR A 321 -21.58 -4.18 -23.95
N THR A 322 -21.06 -3.80 -22.78
CA THR A 322 -21.84 -3.76 -21.54
C THR A 322 -21.41 -2.62 -20.61
N THR A 323 -22.45 -2.03 -20.03
CA THR A 323 -22.57 -1.00 -19.00
C THR A 323 -21.56 -1.06 -17.85
N SER A 324 -21.16 0.13 -17.39
CA SER A 324 -20.37 0.40 -16.18
C SER A 324 -20.78 -0.45 -14.98
N SER A 325 -19.85 -1.25 -14.46
CA SER A 325 -19.95 -1.89 -13.16
C SER A 325 -18.76 -1.52 -12.28
N VAL A 326 -19.02 -1.38 -10.99
CA VAL A 326 -18.06 -1.48 -9.88
C VAL A 326 -16.99 -2.55 -10.19
N PRO A 327 -15.69 -2.37 -9.84
CA PRO A 327 -14.72 -3.45 -9.94
C PRO A 327 -15.32 -4.70 -9.28
N PRO A 328 -15.25 -5.89 -9.89
CA PRO A 328 -15.87 -7.07 -9.31
C PRO A 328 -15.42 -7.24 -7.85
N ALA A 329 -16.36 -7.60 -6.98
CA ALA A 329 -16.10 -7.79 -5.56
C ALA A 329 -14.85 -8.68 -5.37
N GLY A 330 -13.96 -8.30 -4.46
CA GLY A 330 -12.82 -9.13 -4.10
C GLY A 330 -13.34 -10.47 -3.59
N SER A 331 -12.91 -11.57 -4.22
CA SER A 331 -13.37 -12.92 -3.88
C SER A 331 -12.64 -13.54 -2.69
N THR A 332 -11.57 -12.88 -2.22
CA THR A 332 -10.72 -13.29 -1.09
C THR A 332 -10.40 -12.09 -0.20
N LEU A 333 -10.05 -12.33 1.06
CA LEU A 333 -9.88 -11.27 2.07
C LEU A 333 -8.76 -10.29 1.69
N GLY A 334 -7.58 -10.79 1.30
CA GLY A 334 -6.44 -9.98 0.88
C GLY A 334 -6.77 -9.11 -0.35
N ASN A 335 -7.45 -9.67 -1.35
CA ASN A 335 -7.85 -8.91 -2.54
C ASN A 335 -8.91 -7.84 -2.21
N ALA A 336 -9.86 -8.15 -1.32
CA ALA A 336 -10.86 -7.18 -0.89
C ALA A 336 -10.23 -6.03 -0.11
N ALA A 337 -9.32 -6.30 0.82
CA ALA A 337 -8.59 -5.26 1.56
C ALA A 337 -7.72 -4.37 0.65
N ALA A 338 -7.04 -4.99 -0.33
CA ALA A 338 -6.16 -4.29 -1.28
C ALA A 338 -6.89 -3.21 -2.10
N ARG A 339 -8.21 -3.34 -2.31
CA ARG A 339 -9.04 -2.31 -2.98
C ARG A 339 -8.97 -0.94 -2.30
N THR A 340 -8.64 -0.91 -1.02
CA THR A 340 -8.51 0.33 -0.23
C THR A 340 -7.07 0.61 0.20
N GLY A 341 -6.08 -0.04 -0.43
CA GLY A 341 -4.67 0.09 -0.09
C GLY A 341 -4.24 -0.61 1.22
N ARG A 342 -5.12 -1.44 1.79
CA ARG A 342 -4.88 -2.16 3.05
C ARG A 342 -4.48 -3.61 2.82
N TYR A 343 -3.81 -4.20 3.79
CA TYR A 343 -3.58 -5.65 3.81
C TYR A 343 -4.64 -6.38 4.65
N PHE A 344 -4.85 -7.66 4.34
CA PHE A 344 -5.46 -8.63 5.25
C PHE A 344 -4.48 -9.78 5.47
N GLY A 345 -4.16 -10.09 6.73
CA GLY A 345 -3.09 -10.99 7.11
C GLY A 345 -3.49 -12.08 8.09
N THR A 346 -2.54 -12.98 8.37
CA THR A 346 -2.71 -14.05 9.36
C THR A 346 -1.40 -14.39 10.08
N ALA A 347 -1.50 -14.97 11.28
CA ALA A 347 -0.39 -15.58 12.00
C ALA A 347 -0.06 -16.99 11.45
N VAL A 348 1.23 -17.27 11.27
CA VAL A 348 1.73 -18.50 10.65
C VAL A 348 2.71 -19.23 11.55
N SER A 349 2.57 -20.56 11.66
CA SER A 349 3.58 -21.42 12.27
C SER A 349 4.30 -22.27 11.23
N ALA A 350 5.63 -22.36 11.35
CA ALA A 350 6.49 -23.14 10.46
C ALA A 350 6.20 -24.64 10.52
N SER A 351 5.67 -25.12 11.65
CA SER A 351 5.25 -26.52 11.83
C SER A 351 4.06 -26.92 10.96
N LYS A 352 3.23 -25.95 10.56
CA LYS A 352 2.01 -26.15 9.77
C LYS A 352 2.22 -25.99 8.26
N LEU A 353 3.43 -25.62 7.82
CA LEU A 353 3.73 -25.38 6.40
C LEU A 353 3.70 -26.66 5.53
N SER A 354 3.68 -27.86 6.13
CA SER A 354 3.46 -29.11 5.40
C SER A 354 1.98 -29.48 5.25
N ASP A 355 1.07 -28.79 5.94
CA ASP A 355 -0.37 -28.98 5.81
C ASP A 355 -0.88 -28.24 4.57
N SER A 356 -1.31 -29.00 3.56
CA SER A 356 -1.82 -28.47 2.29
C SER A 356 -3.12 -27.65 2.43
N VAL A 357 -3.97 -27.97 3.41
CA VAL A 357 -5.20 -27.20 3.66
C VAL A 357 -4.81 -25.86 4.29
N TYR A 358 -3.90 -25.89 5.26
CA TYR A 358 -3.38 -24.69 5.91
C TYR A 358 -2.73 -23.74 4.89
N THR A 359 -1.77 -24.24 4.10
CA THR A 359 -1.04 -23.45 3.09
C THR A 359 -1.92 -23.03 1.92
N GLY A 360 -2.93 -23.82 1.56
CA GLY A 360 -3.92 -23.50 0.54
C GLY A 360 -4.84 -22.34 0.95
N ILE A 361 -5.27 -22.28 2.22
CA ILE A 361 -6.01 -21.12 2.74
C ILE A 361 -5.07 -19.92 2.89
N LEU A 362 -3.85 -20.14 3.42
CA LEU A 362 -2.83 -19.11 3.59
C LEU A 362 -2.58 -18.31 2.30
N SER A 363 -2.29 -19.04 1.22
CA SER A 363 -1.91 -18.45 -0.08
C SER A 363 -3.09 -17.78 -0.79
N ARG A 364 -4.32 -18.26 -0.54
CA ARG A 364 -5.53 -17.76 -1.19
C ARG A 364 -6.06 -16.48 -0.54
N GLU A 365 -6.03 -16.41 0.78
CA GLU A 365 -6.80 -15.42 1.53
C GLU A 365 -5.97 -14.26 2.06
N PHE A 366 -4.66 -14.43 2.26
CA PHE A 366 -3.85 -13.47 3.03
C PHE A 366 -2.69 -12.88 2.22
N SER A 367 -2.47 -11.59 2.45
CA SER A 367 -1.46 -10.73 1.78
C SER A 367 -0.41 -10.18 2.75
N MET A 368 -0.50 -10.57 4.02
CA MET A 368 0.41 -10.21 5.10
C MET A 368 0.57 -11.43 6.02
N ILE A 369 1.80 -11.75 6.42
CA ILE A 369 2.11 -12.89 7.28
C ILE A 369 2.90 -12.43 8.50
N THR A 370 2.51 -12.94 9.66
CA THR A 370 3.24 -12.77 10.93
C THR A 370 3.69 -14.15 11.42
N PRO A 371 4.98 -14.43 11.66
CA PRO A 371 5.38 -15.65 12.36
C PRO A 371 4.82 -15.67 13.78
N GLU A 372 4.06 -16.70 14.13
CA GLU A 372 3.35 -16.79 15.41
C GLU A 372 4.33 -16.87 16.60
N ASN A 373 5.45 -17.59 16.41
CA ASN A 373 6.47 -17.76 17.44
C ASN A 373 7.91 -17.68 16.92
N GLU A 374 8.13 -17.93 15.64
CA GLU A 374 9.44 -18.23 15.09
C GLU A 374 10.38 -17.01 15.02
N LEU A 375 9.85 -15.80 15.20
CA LEU A 375 10.61 -14.54 15.32
C LEU A 375 10.67 -14.00 16.76
N LYS A 376 10.19 -14.74 17.76
CA LYS A 376 10.36 -14.37 19.18
C LYS A 376 11.81 -14.59 19.62
N ILE A 377 12.15 -14.02 20.77
CA ILE A 377 13.53 -13.94 21.29
C ILE A 377 14.12 -15.34 21.49
N ASP A 378 13.38 -16.24 22.13
CA ASP A 378 13.81 -17.62 22.38
C ASP A 378 14.03 -18.44 21.11
N ALA A 379 13.20 -18.21 20.09
CA ALA A 379 13.31 -18.88 18.79
C ALA A 379 14.53 -18.38 17.99
N THR A 380 14.82 -17.08 18.06
CA THR A 380 15.87 -16.44 17.25
C THR A 380 17.22 -16.37 17.95
N GLU A 381 17.28 -16.42 19.28
CA GLU A 381 18.52 -16.44 20.08
C GLU A 381 18.40 -17.42 21.27
N PRO A 382 18.33 -18.75 21.00
CA PRO A 382 18.15 -19.77 22.05
C PRO A 382 19.31 -19.81 23.06
N SER A 383 20.49 -19.33 22.68
CA SER A 383 21.65 -19.14 23.56
C SER A 383 22.29 -17.80 23.25
N GLN A 384 22.81 -17.11 24.26
CA GLN A 384 23.33 -15.75 24.10
C GLN A 384 24.39 -15.68 22.99
N ASN A 385 24.19 -14.77 22.04
CA ASN A 385 24.97 -14.58 20.82
C ASN A 385 24.99 -15.76 19.84
N GLN A 386 24.08 -16.73 19.98
CA GLN A 386 23.92 -17.86 19.07
C GLN A 386 22.53 -17.79 18.44
N PHE A 387 22.48 -17.21 17.23
CA PHE A 387 21.23 -16.95 16.54
C PHE A 387 20.77 -18.13 15.68
N SER A 388 19.46 -18.35 15.61
CA SER A 388 18.81 -19.37 14.77
C SER A 388 17.66 -18.75 13.99
N TYR A 389 17.78 -18.71 12.66
CA TYR A 389 16.75 -18.13 11.79
C TYR A 389 15.94 -19.19 11.02
N THR A 390 16.32 -20.47 11.12
CA THR A 390 15.83 -21.56 10.27
C THR A 390 14.32 -21.62 10.09
N ASN A 391 13.53 -21.57 11.17
CA ASN A 391 12.07 -21.70 11.07
C ASN A 391 11.40 -20.39 10.63
N ALA A 392 11.93 -19.24 11.05
CA ALA A 392 11.43 -17.95 10.59
C ALA A 392 11.74 -17.72 9.10
N ASP A 393 12.92 -18.12 8.61
CA ASP A 393 13.28 -18.10 7.20
C ASP A 393 12.31 -18.95 6.35
N ARG A 394 11.86 -20.09 6.85
CA ARG A 394 10.83 -20.90 6.17
C ARG A 394 9.53 -20.12 5.98
N ILE A 395 9.12 -19.34 6.97
CA ILE A 395 7.90 -18.51 6.89
C ILE A 395 8.13 -17.28 6.00
N VAL A 396 9.28 -16.61 6.10
CA VAL A 396 9.66 -15.49 5.23
C VAL A 396 9.69 -15.94 3.76
N ASN A 397 10.24 -17.12 3.49
CA ASN A 397 10.27 -17.71 2.15
C ASN A 397 8.86 -18.05 1.67
N GLN A 398 8.00 -18.62 2.52
CA GLN A 398 6.59 -18.84 2.19
C GLN A 398 5.90 -17.53 1.81
N ALA A 399 6.05 -16.48 2.62
CA ALA A 399 5.44 -15.19 2.36
C ALA A 399 5.94 -14.55 1.07
N THR A 400 7.26 -14.58 0.87
CA THR A 400 7.90 -14.08 -0.36
C THR A 400 7.36 -14.81 -1.59
N SER A 401 7.24 -16.15 -1.52
CA SER A 401 6.76 -16.98 -2.65
C SER A 401 5.32 -16.66 -3.09
N GLN A 402 4.48 -16.13 -2.19
CA GLN A 402 3.10 -15.74 -2.48
C GLN A 402 2.91 -14.22 -2.59
N GLY A 403 4.00 -13.43 -2.55
CA GLY A 403 3.95 -11.97 -2.59
C GLY A 403 3.27 -11.33 -1.37
N ALA A 404 3.24 -12.03 -0.24
CA ALA A 404 2.74 -11.49 1.03
C ALA A 404 3.82 -10.63 1.71
N ARG A 405 3.38 -9.52 2.32
CA ARG A 405 4.24 -8.70 3.17
C ARG A 405 4.51 -9.40 4.50
N MET A 406 5.64 -9.12 5.15
CA MET A 406 6.00 -9.73 6.45
C MET A 406 5.90 -8.75 7.62
N ARG A 407 5.24 -9.17 8.70
CA ARG A 407 5.34 -8.52 10.02
C ARG A 407 6.29 -9.33 10.87
N GLY A 408 7.34 -8.69 11.38
CA GLY A 408 8.25 -9.31 12.32
C GLY A 408 7.72 -9.21 13.75
N HIS A 409 7.61 -10.34 14.44
CA HIS A 409 7.01 -10.42 15.79
C HIS A 409 7.80 -11.41 16.66
N THR A 410 8.54 -10.97 17.67
CA THR A 410 8.81 -9.59 18.11
C THR A 410 10.25 -9.46 18.61
N LEU A 411 10.82 -8.26 18.50
CA LEU A 411 12.23 -8.02 18.84
C LEU A 411 12.50 -7.87 20.34
N ALA A 412 11.56 -7.33 21.12
CA ALA A 412 11.73 -7.17 22.56
C ALA A 412 10.41 -7.32 23.32
N TRP A 413 10.38 -8.28 24.25
CA TRP A 413 9.22 -8.62 25.04
C TRP A 413 9.63 -9.20 26.39
N TYR A 414 8.78 -9.01 27.41
CA TYR A 414 9.01 -9.57 28.75
C TYR A 414 8.73 -11.08 28.81
N SER A 415 7.85 -11.58 27.93
CA SER A 415 7.47 -12.98 27.85
C SER A 415 8.34 -13.73 26.83
N GLN A 416 8.32 -15.07 26.91
CA GLN A 416 9.05 -15.97 26.01
C GLN A 416 10.53 -15.59 25.80
N GLN A 417 11.18 -15.12 26.86
CA GLN A 417 12.62 -14.90 26.85
C GLN A 417 13.37 -16.24 26.95
N PRO A 418 14.51 -16.42 26.27
CA PRO A 418 15.36 -17.59 26.46
C PRO A 418 15.91 -17.62 27.89
N GLY A 419 16.22 -18.82 28.40
CA GLY A 419 16.63 -19.00 29.81
C GLY A 419 17.84 -18.14 30.21
N TRP A 420 18.77 -17.87 29.28
CA TRP A 420 19.93 -17.02 29.53
C TRP A 420 19.54 -15.56 29.82
N MET A 421 18.44 -15.06 29.24
CA MET A 421 17.99 -13.67 29.37
C MET A 421 17.11 -13.46 30.61
N GLN A 422 16.33 -14.47 31.02
CA GLN A 422 15.43 -14.39 32.17
C GLN A 422 16.17 -14.06 33.48
N GLY A 423 17.40 -14.56 33.63
CA GLY A 423 18.26 -14.31 34.80
C GLY A 423 19.12 -13.04 34.72
N MET A 424 19.06 -12.29 33.62
CA MET A 424 19.85 -11.07 33.45
C MET A 424 19.12 -9.83 33.96
N GLU A 425 19.89 -8.81 34.32
CA GLU A 425 19.40 -7.52 34.78
C GLU A 425 20.36 -6.37 34.44
N GLY A 426 19.93 -5.13 34.73
CA GLY A 426 20.76 -3.94 34.62
C GLY A 426 21.36 -3.71 33.23
N ALA A 427 22.59 -3.17 33.20
CA ALA A 427 23.28 -2.82 31.97
C ALA A 427 23.59 -4.03 31.07
N ALA A 428 23.86 -5.20 31.66
CA ALA A 428 24.13 -6.42 30.90
C ALA A 428 22.89 -6.85 30.10
N LEU A 429 21.72 -6.85 30.73
CA LEU A 429 20.46 -7.11 30.03
C LEU A 429 20.18 -6.06 28.95
N ARG A 430 20.39 -4.77 29.27
CA ARG A 430 20.20 -3.69 28.29
C ARG A 430 21.05 -3.90 27.04
N GLN A 431 22.33 -4.23 27.20
CA GLN A 431 23.22 -4.46 26.07
C GLN A 431 22.81 -5.72 25.29
N ALA A 432 22.42 -6.79 25.98
CA ALA A 432 22.00 -8.02 25.33
C ALA A 432 20.75 -7.84 24.47
N ILE A 433 19.71 -7.14 24.97
CA ILE A 433 18.50 -6.91 24.17
C ILE A 433 18.73 -5.99 22.98
N LEU A 434 19.59 -4.97 23.11
CA LEU A 434 19.94 -4.10 21.97
C LEU A 434 20.77 -4.85 20.91
N ASN A 435 21.65 -5.76 21.33
CA ASN A 435 22.36 -6.66 20.44
C ASN A 435 21.38 -7.59 19.71
N HIS A 436 20.45 -8.22 20.44
CA HIS A 436 19.41 -9.07 19.87
C HIS A 436 18.60 -8.33 18.79
N ILE A 437 18.06 -7.16 19.13
CA ILE A 437 17.32 -6.29 18.20
C ILE A 437 18.14 -6.02 16.94
N THR A 438 19.40 -5.62 17.11
CA THR A 438 20.29 -5.27 15.99
C THR A 438 20.53 -6.47 15.08
N GLN A 439 20.85 -7.63 15.65
CA GLN A 439 21.18 -8.83 14.88
C GLN A 439 19.98 -9.38 14.12
N VAL A 440 18.82 -9.50 14.78
CA VAL A 440 17.59 -10.00 14.16
C VAL A 440 17.07 -9.04 13.10
N ALA A 441 16.96 -7.74 13.39
CA ALA A 441 16.49 -6.76 12.41
C ALA A 441 17.45 -6.63 11.22
N SER A 442 18.77 -6.68 11.44
CA SER A 442 19.76 -6.66 10.35
C SER A 442 19.67 -7.89 9.46
N HIS A 443 19.43 -9.07 10.04
CA HIS A 443 19.30 -10.31 9.28
C HIS A 443 18.12 -10.26 8.28
N TYR A 444 17.00 -9.66 8.70
CA TYR A 444 15.80 -9.54 7.87
C TYR A 444 15.64 -8.19 7.17
N ARG A 445 16.69 -7.37 7.14
CA ARG A 445 16.64 -6.02 6.56
C ARG A 445 16.08 -6.05 5.14
N GLY A 446 15.09 -5.20 4.88
CA GLY A 446 14.44 -5.08 3.56
C GLY A 446 13.47 -6.23 3.21
N LYS A 447 13.27 -7.20 4.10
CA LYS A 447 12.26 -8.27 3.95
C LYS A 447 11.02 -8.04 4.83
N ILE A 448 11.11 -7.17 5.83
CA ILE A 448 10.05 -6.92 6.80
C ILE A 448 9.36 -5.60 6.47
N TYR A 449 8.03 -5.64 6.34
CA TYR A 449 7.21 -4.44 6.17
C TYR A 449 7.08 -3.68 7.49
N ALA A 450 6.83 -4.40 8.58
CA ALA A 450 6.69 -3.81 9.92
C ALA A 450 7.25 -4.73 11.01
N TRP A 451 7.96 -4.16 11.98
CA TRP A 451 8.41 -4.85 13.18
C TRP A 451 7.57 -4.44 14.39
N ASP A 452 7.08 -5.42 15.14
CA ASP A 452 6.71 -5.20 16.55
C ASP A 452 8.03 -5.12 17.33
N VAL A 453 8.54 -3.90 17.50
CA VAL A 453 9.85 -3.67 18.15
C VAL A 453 9.76 -3.96 19.64
N VAL A 454 8.70 -3.46 20.27
CA VAL A 454 8.40 -3.69 21.67
C VAL A 454 6.97 -4.19 21.79
N ASN A 455 6.81 -5.31 22.49
CA ASN A 455 5.51 -5.91 22.78
C ASN A 455 5.15 -5.78 24.27
N GLU A 456 3.91 -5.38 24.58
CA GLU A 456 3.26 -5.49 25.90
C GLU A 456 4.00 -4.89 27.12
N ALA A 457 4.58 -3.71 26.93
CA ALA A 457 5.37 -3.04 27.96
C ALA A 457 4.54 -2.40 29.10
N PHE A 458 3.21 -2.28 28.94
CA PHE A 458 2.33 -1.73 29.98
C PHE A 458 1.60 -2.82 30.76
N ALA A 459 1.40 -2.56 32.05
CA ALA A 459 0.65 -3.43 32.94
C ALA A 459 -0.85 -3.34 32.66
N ASP A 460 -1.57 -4.42 32.97
CA ASP A 460 -3.03 -4.40 32.95
C ASP A 460 -3.60 -3.67 34.18
N GLY A 461 -4.86 -3.24 34.08
CA GLY A 461 -5.58 -2.56 35.14
C GLY A 461 -5.60 -1.03 35.01
N GLY A 462 -5.98 -0.35 36.09
CA GLY A 462 -6.33 1.08 36.07
C GLY A 462 -5.17 2.07 36.23
N SER A 463 -3.93 1.61 36.39
CA SER A 463 -2.79 2.50 36.70
C SER A 463 -2.16 3.15 35.47
N GLY A 464 -2.21 2.48 34.31
CA GLY A 464 -1.41 2.87 33.15
C GLY A 464 0.10 2.76 33.37
N ALA A 465 0.53 1.99 34.38
CA ALA A 465 1.93 1.81 34.70
C ALA A 465 2.64 0.90 33.68
N ARG A 466 3.96 1.05 33.58
CA ARG A 466 4.79 0.04 32.92
C ARG A 466 4.67 -1.28 33.66
N ARG A 467 4.74 -2.38 32.92
CA ARG A 467 4.78 -3.72 33.46
C ARG A 467 6.11 -3.96 34.17
N ASP A 468 6.06 -4.49 35.39
CA ASP A 468 7.28 -4.95 36.05
C ASP A 468 7.87 -6.13 35.26
N SER A 469 9.11 -5.94 34.81
CA SER A 469 9.86 -6.91 34.03
C SER A 469 11.35 -6.64 34.21
N ASN A 470 12.19 -7.65 33.95
CA ASN A 470 13.64 -7.46 33.92
C ASN A 470 14.04 -6.34 32.94
N LEU A 471 13.40 -6.26 31.77
CA LEU A 471 13.59 -5.19 30.78
C LEU A 471 13.26 -3.81 31.35
N GLN A 472 12.09 -3.64 31.98
CA GLN A 472 11.69 -2.37 32.59
C GLN A 472 12.64 -1.95 33.72
N ARG A 473 13.17 -2.91 34.50
CA ARG A 473 14.17 -2.67 35.55
C ARG A 473 15.53 -2.22 35.02
N THR A 474 15.79 -2.30 33.71
CA THR A 474 16.99 -1.71 33.10
C THR A 474 16.92 -0.17 32.97
N GLY A 475 15.75 0.42 33.15
CA GLY A 475 15.49 1.86 33.01
C GLY A 475 14.30 2.13 32.08
N ASP A 476 13.50 3.15 32.37
CA ASP A 476 12.26 3.44 31.63
C ASP A 476 12.47 3.73 30.13
N ASP A 477 13.67 4.19 29.79
CA ASP A 477 14.15 4.51 28.45
C ASP A 477 14.42 3.28 27.56
N TRP A 478 14.31 2.05 28.09
CA TRP A 478 14.60 0.82 27.35
C TRP A 478 13.77 0.69 26.07
N ILE A 479 12.52 1.15 26.09
CA ILE A 479 11.61 1.14 24.93
C ILE A 479 12.18 2.04 23.84
N GLU A 480 12.54 3.29 24.17
CA GLU A 480 13.13 4.23 23.22
C GLU A 480 14.44 3.68 22.64
N ALA A 481 15.30 3.13 23.49
CA ALA A 481 16.56 2.53 23.07
C ALA A 481 16.32 1.40 22.05
N ALA A 482 15.30 0.57 22.25
CA ALA A 482 14.91 -0.49 21.32
C ALA A 482 14.47 0.06 19.96
N PHE A 483 13.62 1.09 19.92
CA PHE A 483 13.21 1.74 18.67
C PHE A 483 14.39 2.35 17.91
N ARG A 484 15.31 3.02 18.61
CA ARG A 484 16.51 3.60 17.98
C ARG A 484 17.43 2.52 17.41
N ALA A 485 17.64 1.41 18.13
CA ALA A 485 18.42 0.28 17.64
C ALA A 485 17.78 -0.38 16.41
N ALA A 486 16.46 -0.62 16.46
CA ALA A 486 15.73 -1.19 15.32
C ALA A 486 15.80 -0.30 14.07
N ARG A 487 15.65 1.03 14.22
CA ARG A 487 15.78 1.97 13.10
C ARG A 487 17.18 1.95 12.48
N ALA A 488 18.22 1.84 13.30
CA ALA A 488 19.59 1.78 12.81
C ALA A 488 19.86 0.49 12.03
N ALA A 489 19.27 -0.63 12.47
CA ALA A 489 19.43 -1.94 11.84
C ALA A 489 18.63 -2.07 10.52
N ASP A 490 17.37 -1.62 10.51
CA ASP A 490 16.50 -1.65 9.34
C ASP A 490 15.77 -0.30 9.15
N PRO A 491 16.37 0.63 8.36
CA PRO A 491 15.79 1.95 8.14
C PRO A 491 14.46 1.94 7.37
N ASP A 492 14.17 0.89 6.60
CA ASP A 492 13.04 0.85 5.67
C ASP A 492 11.78 0.20 6.27
N ALA A 493 11.95 -0.62 7.32
CA ALA A 493 10.84 -1.23 8.03
C ALA A 493 10.05 -0.20 8.86
N LYS A 494 8.73 -0.41 8.94
CA LYS A 494 7.86 0.31 9.89
C LYS A 494 8.10 -0.21 11.30
N LEU A 495 8.33 0.68 12.26
CA LEU A 495 8.60 0.31 13.64
C LEU A 495 7.35 0.53 14.50
N CYS A 496 6.78 -0.56 15.01
CA CYS A 496 5.54 -0.56 15.76
C CYS A 496 5.76 -0.86 17.26
N TYR A 497 4.96 -0.19 18.09
CA TYR A 497 4.67 -0.67 19.44
C TYR A 497 3.41 -1.54 19.38
N ASN A 498 3.41 -2.75 19.97
CA ASN A 498 2.28 -3.69 19.92
C ASN A 498 1.80 -4.08 21.32
N ASP A 499 0.49 -4.12 21.56
CA ASP A 499 -0.06 -4.48 22.87
C ASP A 499 -1.55 -4.88 22.81
N TYR A 500 -2.00 -5.68 23.78
CA TYR A 500 -3.42 -6.00 24.01
C TYR A 500 -4.05 -5.07 25.05
N ASN A 501 -5.39 -5.05 25.12
CA ASN A 501 -6.15 -4.19 26.03
C ASN A 501 -5.77 -2.71 25.89
N THR A 502 -5.48 -2.31 24.65
CA THR A 502 -5.26 -0.92 24.26
C THR A 502 -6.35 -0.44 23.30
N ASP A 503 -7.42 -1.22 23.17
CA ASP A 503 -8.49 -1.09 22.17
C ASP A 503 -9.56 -0.08 22.61
N ASP A 504 -9.81 0.04 23.91
CA ASP A 504 -10.81 0.97 24.49
C ASP A 504 -10.15 2.28 24.90
N TRP A 505 -10.62 3.39 24.33
CA TRP A 505 -10.06 4.72 24.56
C TRP A 505 -10.04 5.12 26.03
N ASN A 506 -10.99 4.65 26.83
CA ASN A 506 -11.15 5.06 28.22
C ASN A 506 -10.25 4.27 29.18
N GLN A 507 -9.57 3.23 28.72
CA GLN A 507 -8.71 2.43 29.59
C GLN A 507 -7.40 3.15 29.90
N ALA A 508 -6.95 3.02 31.15
CA ALA A 508 -5.72 3.64 31.62
C ALA A 508 -4.49 3.16 30.82
N LYS A 509 -4.46 1.87 30.44
CA LYS A 509 -3.42 1.29 29.59
C LYS A 509 -3.37 1.96 28.21
N THR A 510 -4.51 2.08 27.52
CA THR A 510 -4.64 2.81 26.25
C THR A 510 -4.12 4.24 26.36
N GLN A 511 -4.55 4.96 27.39
CA GLN A 511 -4.12 6.34 27.63
C GLN A 511 -2.61 6.45 27.91
N ALA A 512 -2.02 5.47 28.60
CA ALA A 512 -0.58 5.45 28.88
C ALA A 512 0.25 5.18 27.62
N VAL A 513 -0.18 4.23 26.79
CA VAL A 513 0.44 3.97 25.48
C VAL A 513 0.31 5.20 24.58
N TYR A 514 -0.86 5.85 24.54
CA TYR A 514 -1.07 7.08 23.78
C TYR A 514 -0.08 8.19 24.20
N ARG A 515 0.09 8.42 25.51
CA ARG A 515 1.06 9.41 26.03
C ARG A 515 2.50 9.07 25.69
N MET A 516 2.88 7.79 25.73
CA MET A 516 4.21 7.36 25.32
C MET A 516 4.46 7.65 23.83
N VAL A 517 3.50 7.31 22.96
CA VAL A 517 3.63 7.60 21.52
C VAL A 517 3.68 9.11 21.28
N GLN A 518 2.83 9.89 21.95
CA GLN A 518 2.85 11.35 21.85
C GLN A 518 4.22 11.93 22.25
N ASP A 519 4.79 11.49 23.39
CA ASP A 519 6.13 11.86 23.82
C ASP A 519 7.20 11.48 22.78
N PHE A 520 7.17 10.23 22.29
CA PHE A 520 8.10 9.74 21.28
C PHE A 520 8.06 10.57 20.00
N LYS A 521 6.88 10.90 19.50
CA LYS A 521 6.73 11.80 18.34
C LYS A 521 7.28 13.19 18.63
N SER A 522 7.06 13.73 19.83
CA SER A 522 7.57 15.06 20.21
C SER A 522 9.10 15.13 20.28
N ARG A 523 9.76 14.03 20.66
CA ARG A 523 11.22 13.95 20.82
C ARG A 523 11.94 13.31 19.62
N GLY A 524 11.22 12.97 18.55
CA GLY A 524 11.80 12.35 17.36
C GLY A 524 12.30 10.92 17.58
N VAL A 525 11.69 10.17 18.50
CA VAL A 525 11.92 8.72 18.62
C VAL A 525 11.29 8.03 17.39
N PRO A 526 11.99 7.09 16.72
CA PRO A 526 11.55 6.56 15.43
C PRO A 526 10.44 5.51 15.57
N ILE A 527 9.24 5.95 15.96
CA ILE A 527 8.02 5.14 15.96
C ILE A 527 7.13 5.52 14.78
N ASP A 528 6.72 4.51 14.01
CA ASP A 528 5.90 4.69 12.81
C ASP A 528 4.49 4.17 13.00
N CYS A 529 4.27 3.21 13.89
CA CYS A 529 2.98 2.54 14.03
C CYS A 529 2.65 2.13 15.47
N VAL A 530 1.36 1.92 15.70
CA VAL A 530 0.84 1.20 16.87
C VAL A 530 0.01 0.01 16.40
N GLY A 531 0.38 -1.16 16.92
CA GLY A 531 -0.34 -2.42 16.76
C GLY A 531 -1.32 -2.63 17.89
N PHE A 532 -2.57 -2.88 17.54
CA PHE A 532 -3.64 -3.27 18.45
C PHE A 532 -3.87 -4.77 18.28
N GLN A 533 -3.50 -5.55 19.30
CA GLN A 533 -3.63 -7.01 19.22
C GLN A 533 -5.10 -7.40 19.00
N SER A 534 -6.04 -6.73 19.68
CA SER A 534 -7.48 -6.90 19.44
C SER A 534 -7.98 -8.33 19.66
N HIS A 535 -7.53 -8.92 20.77
CA HIS A 535 -7.96 -10.20 21.29
C HIS A 535 -9.27 -10.07 22.07
N PHE A 536 -10.42 -10.25 21.41
CA PHE A 536 -11.71 -9.98 22.01
C PHE A 536 -12.41 -11.22 22.58
N ASN A 537 -13.00 -11.07 23.76
CA ASN A 537 -13.79 -12.08 24.45
C ASN A 537 -14.84 -11.42 25.37
N SER A 538 -15.55 -12.21 26.18
CA SER A 538 -16.57 -11.68 27.10
C SER A 538 -16.03 -10.74 28.19
N ASN A 539 -14.77 -10.90 28.60
CA ASN A 539 -14.09 -10.04 29.59
C ASN A 539 -13.45 -8.80 28.95
N SER A 540 -13.19 -8.85 27.65
CA SER A 540 -12.61 -7.75 26.88
C SER A 540 -13.34 -7.68 25.53
N PRO A 541 -14.59 -7.18 25.51
CA PRO A 541 -15.39 -7.13 24.29
C PRO A 541 -14.85 -6.05 23.34
N VAL A 542 -15.28 -6.07 22.07
CA VAL A 542 -15.02 -4.98 21.12
C VAL A 542 -15.61 -3.69 21.71
N PRO A 543 -14.80 -2.67 22.03
CA PRO A 543 -15.32 -1.48 22.68
C PRO A 543 -16.04 -0.59 21.67
N SER A 544 -17.12 0.07 22.09
CA SER A 544 -17.91 0.96 21.22
C SER A 544 -17.11 2.16 20.70
N ASN A 545 -16.00 2.51 21.36
CA ASN A 545 -15.08 3.58 20.98
C ASN A 545 -13.82 3.06 20.26
N TYR A 546 -13.79 1.83 19.77
CA TYR A 546 -12.62 1.23 19.11
C TYR A 546 -12.08 2.09 17.96
N GLN A 547 -12.96 2.57 17.07
CA GLN A 547 -12.58 3.48 15.99
C GLN A 547 -11.97 4.80 16.53
N THR A 548 -12.52 5.34 17.62
CA THR A 548 -11.99 6.55 18.28
C THR A 548 -10.56 6.32 18.75
N THR A 549 -10.28 5.17 19.35
CA THR A 549 -8.93 4.78 19.74
C THR A 549 -7.98 4.78 18.55
N LEU A 550 -8.32 4.06 17.48
CA LEU A 550 -7.52 4.01 16.26
C LEU A 550 -7.28 5.41 15.67
N GLN A 551 -8.32 6.24 15.62
CA GLN A 551 -8.24 7.60 15.07
C GLN A 551 -7.33 8.50 15.92
N ASN A 552 -7.38 8.39 17.25
CA ASN A 552 -6.56 9.22 18.12
C ASN A 552 -5.06 8.91 17.97
N PHE A 553 -4.69 7.64 17.87
CA PHE A 553 -3.30 7.28 17.55
C PHE A 553 -2.90 7.75 16.14
N ALA A 554 -3.77 7.58 15.15
CA ALA A 554 -3.53 8.08 13.80
C ALA A 554 -3.28 9.61 13.77
N ASN A 555 -3.99 10.37 14.61
CA ASN A 555 -3.83 11.83 14.74
C ASN A 555 -2.46 12.25 15.29
N LEU A 556 -1.72 11.35 15.96
CA LEU A 556 -0.33 11.59 16.37
C LEU A 556 0.67 11.45 15.21
N GLY A 557 0.20 11.12 14.01
CA GLY A 557 1.07 10.96 12.84
C GLY A 557 1.79 9.61 12.80
N VAL A 558 1.28 8.59 13.50
CA VAL A 558 1.65 7.18 13.31
C VAL A 558 0.59 6.44 12.50
N ASP A 559 0.96 5.34 11.86
CA ASP A 559 0.02 4.37 11.30
C ASP A 559 -0.61 3.53 12.41
N VAL A 560 -1.80 2.98 12.18
CA VAL A 560 -2.41 2.00 13.08
C VAL A 560 -2.59 0.66 12.36
N GLN A 561 -2.43 -0.43 13.10
CA GLN A 561 -2.51 -1.79 12.56
C GLN A 561 -3.27 -2.67 13.54
N ILE A 562 -4.22 -3.46 13.04
CA ILE A 562 -4.87 -4.51 13.85
C ILE A 562 -4.03 -5.77 13.65
N THR A 563 -3.39 -6.26 14.70
CA THR A 563 -2.23 -7.16 14.56
C THR A 563 -2.51 -8.62 14.89
N GLU A 564 -3.44 -8.90 15.80
CA GLU A 564 -3.66 -10.25 16.36
C GLU A 564 -5.15 -10.58 16.52
N LEU A 565 -5.99 -10.10 15.60
CA LEU A 565 -7.43 -10.15 15.75
C LEU A 565 -7.95 -11.59 15.90
N ASP A 566 -8.60 -11.83 17.03
CA ASP A 566 -9.44 -13.00 17.25
C ASP A 566 -10.65 -12.60 18.12
N VAL A 567 -11.80 -13.23 17.89
CA VAL A 567 -13.04 -12.90 18.61
C VAL A 567 -13.67 -14.21 19.08
N GLU A 568 -13.69 -14.47 20.38
CA GLU A 568 -14.33 -15.66 20.94
C GLU A 568 -15.79 -15.82 20.50
N GLY A 569 -16.19 -17.06 20.18
CA GLY A 569 -17.56 -17.44 19.87
C GLY A 569 -17.76 -17.97 18.46
N SER A 570 -19.00 -17.92 17.98
CA SER A 570 -19.37 -18.31 16.62
C SER A 570 -20.69 -17.64 16.20
N GLY A 571 -21.11 -17.83 14.95
CA GLY A 571 -22.38 -17.33 14.45
C GLY A 571 -22.43 -15.80 14.29
N THR A 572 -23.64 -15.24 14.38
CA THR A 572 -23.91 -13.83 14.06
C THR A 572 -23.19 -12.85 14.98
N ALA A 573 -23.15 -13.09 16.29
CA ALA A 573 -22.51 -12.19 17.24
C ALA A 573 -21.00 -12.05 16.97
N GLN A 574 -20.32 -13.16 16.70
CA GLN A 574 -18.91 -13.14 16.28
C GLN A 574 -18.75 -12.39 14.95
N ALA A 575 -19.62 -12.66 13.98
CA ALA A 575 -19.57 -12.01 12.66
C ALA A 575 -19.77 -10.49 12.74
N ASP A 576 -20.66 -10.01 13.61
CA ASP A 576 -20.91 -8.58 13.83
C ASP A 576 -19.73 -7.88 14.50
N ASN A 577 -19.05 -8.54 15.44
CA ASN A 577 -17.82 -8.03 16.04
C ASN A 577 -16.70 -7.91 14.99
N PHE A 578 -16.48 -8.94 14.18
CA PHE A 578 -15.51 -8.88 13.08
C PHE A 578 -15.85 -7.77 12.06
N ARG A 579 -17.14 -7.60 11.73
CA ARG A 579 -17.61 -6.50 10.87
C ARG A 579 -17.29 -5.14 11.49
N THR A 580 -17.58 -4.95 12.77
CA THR A 580 -17.35 -3.70 13.52
C THR A 580 -15.88 -3.31 13.49
N VAL A 581 -14.98 -4.27 13.81
CA VAL A 581 -13.53 -4.05 13.78
C VAL A 581 -13.04 -3.73 12.36
N THR A 582 -13.56 -4.44 11.35
CA THR A 582 -13.23 -4.19 9.94
C THR A 582 -13.63 -2.79 9.49
N GLN A 583 -14.85 -2.36 9.82
CA GLN A 583 -15.35 -1.04 9.50
C GLN A 583 -14.57 0.07 10.22
N ALA A 584 -14.18 -0.15 11.49
CA ALA A 584 -13.33 0.79 12.22
C ALA A 584 -11.98 1.01 11.52
N CYS A 585 -11.33 -0.05 11.04
CA CYS A 585 -10.10 0.09 10.26
C CYS A 585 -10.33 0.81 8.92
N LEU A 586 -11.42 0.49 8.21
CA LEU A 586 -11.76 1.17 6.95
C LEU A 586 -12.01 2.67 7.14
N ALA A 587 -12.61 3.06 8.26
CA ALA A 587 -12.92 4.44 8.60
C ALA A 587 -11.68 5.29 8.95
N VAL A 588 -10.59 4.67 9.42
CA VAL A 588 -9.34 5.37 9.76
C VAL A 588 -8.37 5.28 8.58
N ALA A 589 -8.09 6.42 7.94
CA ALA A 589 -7.24 6.48 6.74
C ALA A 589 -5.82 5.90 6.95
N ARG A 590 -5.27 6.03 8.16
CA ARG A 590 -3.96 5.49 8.55
C ARG A 590 -4.03 4.08 9.15
N CYS A 591 -5.19 3.42 9.14
CA CYS A 591 -5.24 1.99 9.42
C CYS A 591 -4.76 1.23 8.19
N THR A 592 -3.56 0.66 8.27
CA THR A 592 -2.88 0.08 7.09
C THR A 592 -3.27 -1.37 6.81
N GLY A 593 -3.97 -2.03 7.73
CA GLY A 593 -4.49 -3.39 7.53
C GLY A 593 -4.83 -4.11 8.81
N MET A 594 -5.24 -5.37 8.65
CA MET A 594 -5.68 -6.25 9.73
C MET A 594 -5.03 -7.62 9.59
N THR A 595 -4.63 -8.23 10.70
CA THR A 595 -4.13 -9.60 10.78
C THR A 595 -4.97 -10.38 11.79
N VAL A 596 -5.45 -11.56 11.40
CA VAL A 596 -6.11 -12.50 12.33
C VAL A 596 -5.11 -13.48 12.94
N TRP A 597 -5.26 -13.83 14.22
CA TRP A 597 -4.26 -14.64 14.94
C TRP A 597 -4.41 -16.16 14.74
N GLY A 598 -4.31 -16.56 13.47
CA GLY A 598 -4.36 -17.94 12.99
C GLY A 598 -5.26 -18.09 11.77
N ILE A 599 -5.28 -19.30 11.19
CA ILE A 599 -6.04 -19.61 9.97
C ILE A 599 -7.37 -20.29 10.32
N ARG A 600 -7.32 -21.52 10.83
CA ARG A 600 -8.51 -22.29 11.26
C ARG A 600 -8.65 -22.21 12.77
N ASP A 601 -9.87 -22.38 13.28
CA ASP A 601 -10.13 -22.46 14.72
C ASP A 601 -9.21 -23.48 15.44
N THR A 602 -8.86 -24.60 14.77
CA THR A 602 -7.92 -25.62 15.28
C THR A 602 -6.46 -25.17 15.34
N ASP A 603 -6.10 -24.11 14.61
CA ASP A 603 -4.76 -23.54 14.59
C ASP A 603 -4.58 -22.44 15.64
N SER A 604 -5.66 -21.95 16.26
CA SER A 604 -5.64 -20.85 17.23
C SER A 604 -5.01 -21.26 18.56
N TRP A 605 -4.26 -20.36 19.16
CA TRP A 605 -3.82 -20.46 20.57
C TRP A 605 -4.98 -20.53 21.58
N ARG A 606 -6.20 -20.14 21.15
CA ARG A 606 -7.46 -20.20 21.91
C ARG A 606 -8.46 -21.11 21.21
N ALA A 607 -8.02 -22.25 20.67
CA ALA A 607 -8.87 -23.12 19.83
C ALA A 607 -10.24 -23.47 20.44
N SER A 608 -10.33 -23.65 21.77
CA SER A 608 -11.59 -23.94 22.47
C SER A 608 -12.64 -22.83 22.37
N ALA A 609 -12.21 -21.59 22.08
CA ALA A 609 -13.06 -20.41 21.91
C ALA A 609 -13.54 -20.20 20.46
N THR A 610 -13.10 -21.05 19.53
CA THR A 610 -13.39 -20.97 18.08
C THR A 610 -13.30 -19.55 17.49
N PRO A 611 -12.17 -18.83 17.65
CA PRO A 611 -12.20 -17.38 17.56
C PRO A 611 -11.86 -16.81 16.16
N LEU A 612 -11.69 -17.67 15.14
CA LEU A 612 -11.15 -17.30 13.82
C LEU A 612 -12.21 -17.32 12.70
N LEU A 613 -11.78 -17.09 11.46
CA LEU A 613 -12.65 -16.96 10.28
C LEU A 613 -12.98 -18.29 9.59
N PHE A 614 -12.19 -19.33 9.85
CA PHE A 614 -12.38 -20.67 9.29
C PHE A 614 -12.58 -21.69 10.41
N ASP A 615 -13.47 -22.66 10.19
CA ASP A 615 -13.64 -23.78 11.11
C ASP A 615 -12.46 -24.76 11.04
N GLY A 616 -12.45 -25.78 11.89
CA GLY A 616 -11.38 -26.78 11.94
C GLY A 616 -11.17 -27.58 10.64
N ASN A 617 -12.17 -27.63 9.76
CA ASN A 617 -12.12 -28.29 8.45
C ASN A 617 -11.69 -27.33 7.32
N GLY A 618 -11.41 -26.07 7.64
CA GLY A 618 -11.05 -25.05 6.66
C GLY A 618 -12.24 -24.43 5.92
N GLN A 619 -13.48 -24.64 6.39
CA GLN A 619 -14.66 -24.01 5.81
C GLN A 619 -14.84 -22.58 6.35
N LYS A 620 -15.34 -21.69 5.49
CA LYS A 620 -15.59 -20.28 5.83
C LYS A 620 -16.73 -20.17 6.85
N LYS A 621 -16.52 -19.47 7.96
CA LYS A 621 -17.55 -19.17 8.97
C LYS A 621 -18.37 -17.92 8.57
N ALA A 622 -19.47 -17.67 9.27
CA ALA A 622 -20.25 -16.42 9.12
C ALA A 622 -19.37 -15.16 9.29
N ALA A 623 -18.38 -15.23 10.19
CA ALA A 623 -17.40 -14.16 10.39
C ALA A 623 -16.56 -13.87 9.13
N TYR A 624 -16.16 -14.89 8.37
CA TYR A 624 -15.45 -14.69 7.10
C TYR A 624 -16.30 -13.85 6.13
N THR A 625 -17.57 -14.23 5.96
CA THR A 625 -18.48 -13.53 5.05
C THR A 625 -18.68 -12.08 5.49
N ALA A 626 -18.88 -11.84 6.79
CA ALA A 626 -19.05 -10.48 7.32
C ALA A 626 -17.83 -9.57 7.09
N VAL A 627 -16.61 -10.11 7.27
CA VAL A 627 -15.38 -9.38 6.94
C VAL A 627 -15.30 -9.10 5.43
N LEU A 628 -15.52 -10.12 4.60
CA LEU A 628 -15.43 -9.99 3.14
C LEU A 628 -16.44 -8.97 2.59
N GLU A 629 -17.67 -8.97 3.10
CA GLU A 629 -18.70 -7.98 2.79
C GLU A 629 -18.26 -6.58 3.20
N ALA A 630 -17.81 -6.40 4.44
CA ALA A 630 -17.36 -5.11 4.94
C ALA A 630 -16.20 -4.53 4.12
N LEU A 631 -15.18 -5.35 3.80
CA LEU A 631 -14.06 -4.96 2.94
C LEU A 631 -14.52 -4.60 1.52
N ASN A 632 -15.59 -5.23 1.03
CA ASN A 632 -16.10 -4.98 -0.30
C ASN A 632 -17.07 -3.78 -0.40
N GLY A 633 -17.42 -3.15 0.72
CA GLY A 633 -18.41 -2.07 0.80
C GLY A 633 -19.85 -2.57 0.84
N GLY A 634 -20.07 -3.85 1.16
CA GLY A 634 -21.39 -4.44 1.31
C GLY A 634 -22.09 -3.96 2.58
N ALA A 635 -23.30 -3.43 2.42
CA ALA A 635 -24.30 -3.35 3.48
C ALA A 635 -24.96 -4.73 3.70
N PRO A 636 -25.56 -5.01 4.88
CA PRO A 636 -26.08 -6.33 5.24
C PRO A 636 -27.21 -6.82 4.30
N PRO A 637 -27.42 -8.14 4.14
CA PRO A 637 -28.60 -8.69 3.49
C PRO A 637 -29.83 -8.56 4.41
N ASP A 638 -30.91 -8.01 3.84
CA ASP A 638 -32.28 -7.80 4.37
C ASP A 638 -32.47 -6.66 5.41
N GLY A 639 -33.27 -5.63 5.18
CA GLY A 639 -34.13 -5.27 4.06
C GLY A 639 -34.57 -3.80 4.18
N GLY A 640 -34.89 -3.17 3.05
CA GLY A 640 -35.39 -1.80 2.99
C GLY A 640 -34.67 -0.96 1.95
N THR A 641 -35.18 -1.02 0.72
CA THR A 641 -34.91 -0.14 -0.43
C THR A 641 -34.46 1.28 -0.06
N THR A 642 -33.25 1.67 -0.49
CA THR A 642 -32.84 3.08 -0.58
C THR A 642 -32.53 3.43 -2.03
N THR A 643 -33.55 3.96 -2.69
CA THR A 643 -33.36 4.87 -3.83
C THR A 643 -32.62 6.12 -3.33
N PRO A 644 -31.65 6.68 -4.06
CA PRO A 644 -31.02 7.95 -3.70
C PRO A 644 -32.05 9.08 -3.81
N THR A 645 -32.47 9.65 -2.68
CA THR A 645 -33.21 10.92 -2.68
C THR A 645 -32.24 12.10 -2.60
N THR A 646 -32.36 12.92 -3.63
CA THR A 646 -31.92 14.30 -3.89
C THR A 646 -31.71 15.21 -2.64
N PRO A 647 -30.81 16.21 -2.70
CA PRO A 647 -30.59 17.18 -1.64
C PRO A 647 -31.86 18.00 -1.33
N THR A 648 -32.29 18.06 -0.08
CA THR A 648 -33.34 18.99 0.35
C THR A 648 -32.75 20.32 0.84
N THR A 649 -32.98 21.32 -0.02
CA THR A 649 -33.31 22.76 0.17
C THR A 649 -32.74 23.55 1.37
N PRO A 650 -32.16 24.75 1.10
CA PRO A 650 -31.80 25.73 2.13
C PRO A 650 -33.04 26.39 2.77
N THR A 651 -33.04 26.50 4.10
CA THR A 651 -34.05 27.30 4.83
C THR A 651 -33.79 28.80 4.69
N THR A 652 -34.86 29.53 4.41
CA THR A 652 -34.99 30.96 4.11
C THR A 652 -34.42 31.88 5.21
N PRO A 653 -33.91 33.10 4.90
CA PRO A 653 -33.33 34.01 5.88
C PRO A 653 -34.41 34.66 6.74
N SER A 654 -34.26 34.61 8.07
CA SER A 654 -34.96 35.48 9.02
C SER A 654 -34.04 36.66 9.37
N PRO A 655 -34.55 37.88 9.62
CA PRO A 655 -33.76 39.10 9.69
C PRO A 655 -32.99 39.17 11.01
N GLY A 656 -31.80 38.60 11.05
CA GLY A 656 -31.04 38.53 12.29
C GLY A 656 -29.60 38.04 12.13
N GLY A 657 -28.83 38.61 11.19
CA GLY A 657 -27.36 38.58 11.15
C GLY A 657 -26.64 37.22 11.12
N CYS A 658 -27.37 36.09 11.17
CA CYS A 658 -26.83 34.75 11.34
C CYS A 658 -27.56 33.74 10.45
N SER A 659 -26.82 32.82 9.85
CA SER A 659 -27.33 31.66 9.11
C SER A 659 -26.70 30.37 9.62
N ALA A 660 -27.45 29.27 9.60
CA ALA A 660 -26.96 27.95 10.01
C ALA A 660 -27.21 26.91 8.92
N ALA A 661 -26.20 26.09 8.60
CA ALA A 661 -26.29 25.00 7.63
C ALA A 661 -25.98 23.66 8.31
N TYR A 662 -26.93 22.72 8.25
CA TYR A 662 -26.77 21.37 8.78
C TYR A 662 -26.28 20.40 7.70
N VAL A 663 -25.35 19.54 8.06
CA VAL A 663 -24.91 18.40 7.24
C VAL A 663 -24.81 17.16 8.13
N LYS A 664 -25.33 16.04 7.63
CA LYS A 664 -25.07 14.72 8.21
C LYS A 664 -23.71 14.23 7.69
N THR A 665 -22.71 14.14 8.56
CA THR A 665 -21.32 13.86 8.17
C THR A 665 -20.99 12.36 8.18
N ALA A 666 -21.76 11.56 8.91
CA ALA A 666 -21.71 10.10 8.90
C ALA A 666 -23.04 9.52 9.38
N GLU A 667 -23.40 8.32 8.94
CA GLU A 667 -24.58 7.57 9.41
C GLU A 667 -24.20 6.09 9.58
N TRP A 668 -24.71 5.45 10.62
CA TRP A 668 -24.55 4.02 10.93
C TRP A 668 -25.82 3.47 11.59
N ASN A 669 -25.90 2.15 11.78
CA ASN A 669 -27.13 1.43 12.14
C ASN A 669 -27.92 1.94 13.36
N VAL A 670 -27.25 2.60 14.31
CA VAL A 670 -27.89 3.10 15.52
C VAL A 670 -27.68 4.60 15.72
N GLY A 671 -26.91 5.27 14.86
CA GLY A 671 -26.60 6.68 15.05
C GLY A 671 -26.10 7.41 13.81
N PHE A 672 -25.91 8.71 13.94
CA PHE A 672 -25.31 9.54 12.91
C PHE A 672 -24.52 10.68 13.54
N ASN A 673 -23.53 11.21 12.82
CA ASN A 673 -22.90 12.48 13.14
C ASN A 673 -23.56 13.60 12.35
N GLY A 674 -23.88 14.68 13.05
CA GLY A 674 -24.38 15.91 12.47
C GLY A 674 -23.42 17.05 12.76
N GLN A 675 -23.29 17.95 11.79
CA GLN A 675 -22.50 19.17 11.90
C GLN A 675 -23.36 20.36 11.51
N VAL A 676 -23.25 21.46 12.27
CA VAL A 676 -23.87 22.74 11.94
C VAL A 676 -22.79 23.79 11.76
N THR A 677 -22.77 24.42 10.60
CA THR A 677 -21.91 25.57 10.31
C THR A 677 -22.72 26.84 10.49
N VAL A 678 -22.27 27.71 11.38
CA VAL A 678 -22.84 29.03 11.61
C VAL A 678 -22.06 30.07 10.83
N SER A 679 -22.75 31.03 10.21
CA SER A 679 -22.14 32.09 9.40
C SER A 679 -22.86 33.42 9.62
N GLY A 680 -22.15 34.53 9.41
CA GLY A 680 -22.68 35.89 9.59
C GLY A 680 -22.31 36.57 10.92
N THR A 681 -21.99 35.80 11.96
CA THR A 681 -21.51 36.30 13.26
C THR A 681 -20.71 35.23 14.01
N ASP A 682 -19.73 35.64 14.82
CA ASP A 682 -19.00 34.78 15.78
C ASP A 682 -19.67 34.73 17.16
N ASN A 683 -20.67 35.61 17.38
CA ASN A 683 -21.51 35.63 18.57
C ASN A 683 -22.93 35.24 18.17
N TRP A 684 -23.27 33.96 18.35
CA TRP A 684 -24.52 33.36 17.88
C TRP A 684 -25.24 32.59 18.99
N VAL A 685 -26.55 32.46 18.85
CA VAL A 685 -27.38 31.50 19.57
C VAL A 685 -27.99 30.55 18.54
N LEU A 686 -27.61 29.30 18.60
CA LEU A 686 -28.09 28.26 17.70
C LEU A 686 -29.08 27.36 18.43
N THR A 687 -30.29 27.20 17.90
CA THR A 687 -31.27 26.23 18.39
C THR A 687 -31.30 25.04 17.44
N VAL A 688 -31.03 23.84 17.98
CA VAL A 688 -31.10 22.56 17.26
C VAL A 688 -32.20 21.71 17.88
N THR A 689 -33.20 21.33 17.08
CA THR A 689 -34.31 20.49 17.53
C THR A 689 -34.20 19.10 16.92
N PHE A 690 -33.99 18.12 17.79
CA PHE A 690 -33.94 16.69 17.51
C PHE A 690 -35.34 16.07 17.59
N HIS A 691 -35.53 14.91 16.97
CA HIS A 691 -36.83 14.24 16.89
C HIS A 691 -36.82 12.95 17.69
N ALA A 692 -37.79 12.73 18.57
CA ALA A 692 -37.91 11.45 19.29
C ALA A 692 -37.94 10.26 18.31
N PRO A 693 -37.23 9.15 18.59
CA PRO A 693 -36.48 8.82 19.81
C PRO A 693 -34.97 9.15 19.75
N GLN A 694 -34.55 10.13 18.96
CA GLN A 694 -33.14 10.54 18.85
C GLN A 694 -32.57 10.98 20.20
N LYS A 695 -31.35 10.56 20.53
CA LYS A 695 -30.60 11.03 21.70
C LYS A 695 -29.22 11.50 21.29
N VAL A 696 -28.85 12.72 21.67
CA VAL A 696 -27.45 13.16 21.52
C VAL A 696 -26.61 12.47 22.58
N ILE A 697 -25.59 11.75 22.14
CA ILE A 697 -24.67 10.96 22.97
C ILE A 697 -23.24 11.50 22.94
N GLY A 698 -22.96 12.48 22.07
CA GLY A 698 -21.69 13.18 21.99
C GLY A 698 -21.88 14.56 21.39
N SER A 699 -21.08 15.53 21.80
CA SER A 699 -21.13 16.90 21.28
C SER A 699 -19.78 17.60 21.40
N TRP A 700 -19.51 18.57 20.52
CA TRP A 700 -18.25 19.32 20.53
C TRP A 700 -18.41 20.74 19.96
N ASN A 701 -17.45 21.61 20.32
CA ASN A 701 -17.30 22.99 19.84
C ASN A 701 -18.42 23.98 20.19
N TYR A 702 -19.21 23.74 21.23
CA TYR A 702 -20.16 24.71 21.78
C TYR A 702 -20.31 24.61 23.30
N THR A 703 -20.89 25.64 23.92
CA THR A 703 -21.54 25.53 25.25
C THR A 703 -23.04 25.54 25.04
N GLY A 704 -23.79 24.68 25.73
CA GLY A 704 -25.21 24.58 25.46
C GLY A 704 -26.04 24.07 26.62
N THR A 705 -27.33 24.41 26.57
CA THR A 705 -28.36 23.98 27.52
C THR A 705 -29.45 23.22 26.77
N TRP A 706 -30.00 22.22 27.44
CA TRP A 706 -31.09 21.41 26.93
C TRP A 706 -32.41 21.85 27.56
N ASP A 707 -33.50 21.73 26.81
CA ASP A 707 -34.84 21.85 27.37
C ASP A 707 -35.19 20.65 28.27
N SER A 708 -36.32 20.71 28.97
CA SER A 708 -36.75 19.65 29.88
C SER A 708 -37.09 18.32 29.18
N THR A 709 -37.30 18.35 27.85
CA THR A 709 -37.58 17.15 27.06
C THR A 709 -36.31 16.45 26.56
N GLY A 710 -35.17 17.16 26.51
CA GLY A 710 -33.90 16.66 26.00
C GLY A 710 -33.82 16.62 24.47
N TYR A 711 -34.75 17.25 23.76
CA TYR A 711 -34.80 17.27 22.30
C TYR A 711 -34.47 18.63 21.70
N VAL A 712 -34.44 19.69 22.50
CA VAL A 712 -34.09 21.03 22.03
C VAL A 712 -32.80 21.49 22.69
N LEU A 713 -31.75 21.66 21.88
CA LEU A 713 -30.46 22.20 22.26
C LEU A 713 -30.40 23.69 21.94
N THR A 714 -30.07 24.52 22.93
CA THR A 714 -29.64 25.91 22.71
C THR A 714 -28.12 25.98 22.88
N ALA A 715 -27.39 26.18 21.79
CA ALA A 715 -25.94 26.23 21.72
C ALA A 715 -25.43 27.67 21.53
N ARG A 716 -24.26 27.96 22.13
CA ARG A 716 -23.53 29.23 22.06
C ARG A 716 -22.05 28.96 21.77
N PRO A 717 -21.32 29.93 21.16
CA PRO A 717 -19.90 29.77 20.88
C PRO A 717 -19.10 29.61 22.18
N ASN A 718 -18.09 28.74 22.16
CA ASN A 718 -17.19 28.49 23.30
C ASN A 718 -15.73 28.86 23.01
N GLY A 719 -15.48 29.61 21.92
CA GLY A 719 -14.14 29.94 21.42
C GLY A 719 -13.54 28.94 20.43
N SER A 720 -14.22 27.83 20.12
CA SER A 720 -13.73 26.78 19.19
C SER A 720 -14.22 26.94 17.73
N GLY A 721 -14.53 28.18 17.32
CA GLY A 721 -15.03 28.51 15.98
C GLY A 721 -16.54 28.32 15.80
N ASN A 722 -17.03 28.49 14.56
CA ASN A 722 -18.45 28.51 14.21
C ASN A 722 -18.96 27.19 13.61
N VAL A 723 -18.24 26.10 13.86
CA VAL A 723 -18.60 24.76 13.39
C VAL A 723 -18.79 23.86 14.60
N ILE A 724 -20.03 23.48 14.83
CA ILE A 724 -20.40 22.61 15.95
C ILE A 724 -20.80 21.23 15.45
N GLY A 725 -20.70 20.22 16.30
CA GLY A 725 -21.19 18.91 15.95
C GLY A 725 -21.71 18.08 17.10
N PHE A 726 -22.43 17.03 16.73
CA PHE A 726 -23.08 16.12 17.65
C PHE A 726 -23.15 14.71 17.06
N THR A 727 -23.06 13.72 17.94
CA THR A 727 -23.31 12.31 17.66
C THR A 727 -24.68 11.97 18.21
N VAL A 728 -25.58 11.50 17.35
CA VAL A 728 -26.97 11.16 17.68
C VAL A 728 -27.14 9.66 17.61
N GLN A 729 -27.66 9.05 18.66
CA GLN A 729 -28.27 7.73 18.60
C GLN A 729 -29.71 7.90 18.09
N HIS A 730 -30.02 7.40 16.89
CA HIS A 730 -31.26 7.78 16.21
C HIS A 730 -32.49 6.96 16.62
N GLY A 731 -32.28 5.79 17.23
CA GLY A 731 -33.37 4.92 17.74
C GLY A 731 -34.42 4.55 16.67
N GLY A 732 -34.01 4.48 15.41
CA GLY A 732 -34.88 4.27 14.25
C GLY A 732 -35.37 5.54 13.52
N ASN A 733 -35.17 6.75 14.06
CA ASN A 733 -35.59 8.00 13.40
C ASN A 733 -34.42 8.76 12.78
N LEU A 734 -34.27 8.67 11.45
CA LEU A 734 -33.18 9.31 10.69
C LEU A 734 -33.45 10.77 10.27
N THR A 735 -34.58 11.34 10.68
CA THR A 735 -34.99 12.72 10.32
C THR A 735 -33.92 13.71 10.74
N ALA A 736 -33.50 14.56 9.81
CA ALA A 736 -32.49 15.58 10.08
C ALA A 736 -32.99 16.54 11.19
N PRO A 737 -32.15 16.88 12.19
CA PRO A 737 -32.50 17.92 13.15
C PRO A 737 -32.78 19.25 12.46
N THR A 738 -33.73 20.01 12.98
CA THR A 738 -33.99 21.37 12.48
C THR A 738 -33.06 22.35 13.19
N VAL A 739 -32.50 23.29 12.43
CA VAL A 739 -31.53 24.27 12.94
C VAL A 739 -32.00 25.69 12.67
N THR A 740 -31.91 26.55 13.68
CA THR A 740 -32.19 27.99 13.56
C THR A 740 -31.11 28.77 14.30
N CYS A 741 -30.71 29.93 13.75
CA CYS A 741 -29.73 30.80 14.38
C CYS A 741 -30.33 32.19 14.65
N ALA A 742 -29.91 32.81 15.75
CA ALA A 742 -30.10 34.21 16.05
C ALA A 742 -28.79 34.85 16.50
N SER A 743 -28.55 36.10 16.11
CA SER A 743 -27.58 36.95 16.81
C SER A 743 -28.20 37.43 18.13
N PRO A 744 -27.48 37.37 19.28
CA PRO A 744 -27.94 37.96 20.53
C PRO A 744 -28.25 39.45 20.44
#